data_AF-A0A814V0K6-F1
#
_entry.id   AF-A0A814V0K6-F1
#
_cell.length_a   1.000
_cell.length_b   1.000
_cell.length_c   1.000
_cell.angle_alpha   90.00
_cell.angle_beta   90.00
_cell.angle_gamma   90.00
#
_symmetry.space_group_name_H-M   'P 1'
#
loop_
_entity.id
_entity.type
_entity.pdbx_description
1 polymer ?
#
loop_
_entity_poly.entity_id
_entity_poly.type
_entity_poly.pdbx_seq_one_letter_code
_entity_poly.pdbx_strand_id
1 'polypeptide(L)'
;MIENNGTKAADFHVIDHSLGSYIAGCAGKRVVGLGRISGLDPTGPYFENTDPAVRLDPTDALFVDVIHTDGAHNLLLGLGSLQRMGHVDFFPNDGVDQPNCSRTPGKILNLILQLGTMNIEGFLVTSLCSHLAAVYFFTDSIRNQCPYVGYSCPNFDDFNSGKCSLQCDDKTHQCNRMGYWTSPNGGRGDLYLKTQAANAFPYCINHYQITLQAISATFDDGDTTFARNSVVTRFIPLTVNIGESNIIDGHSLTEQASNGDQNAIQAFQIFAQRLGNFLVPYIEKFKTDLIVIGGGIAQAWYFIENDLNITLKKSCNVQVYFSLSYEKTICLGAVQQQLSILFKSKNKFIRQTCQNLLPVIKTINTNHYDLYPCHEIPIGNIGIGYKQLNEEIFRLIEIHKILLIDGFVGTYFDEYAYELNKYYNEKIKKKNLSSLIFYDTRTFLKIDINNKQKLYLQYSKSIFGKLANNLNFKDDFIDLNKLNYLKNNLSYPCVIIGPGASFINQTSPLIYIDLTKNELYYRILAQTSFSYLKPIETNQEDNSLKSNNDNDDDYELSSVMYEKKCLYFLDYPIFNKLKQELLPRMTIYVDSQRPHCPTWIHGHTFNQALAYLTNVPIRVRPWFEAGSWGGQWLKSICKNISQLSKNYAWSYEMITPENGIILSDENNHLLEFSWDLFYSSQANRILGNDKHYRLFGGSNDFPIRFDFLDTMDGGNLSIQCHPNLQYMRTNFGEKITQDETYYIVETKQHWKEEYKNDEKLSAHVYLGFHDNINPEEFHQALLSSRREHKKLNVEKYIQCIPSNIHDFFLIPNETIHASGQNQVVLEISATPYIYTFKLYDWLRLDLDDRLRPLNIEHGMKNLKFNRRGEQLRCQPITMKFEQDKYEEQHLPTHNLHFYDLQRLIIEPNESIEIIRSTENRFHLCMLVEGDTIEIEFNTIDNNQQKQIRQYNYIETFLIPASINQYRLRPIIKNKTNEKKPRQFILLIAYLKWDCEKLLE
;
A
#
# COMPACT_ATOMS: atom_id res chain seq x y z
N MET A 1 -30.13 3.99 -24.30
CA MET A 1 -29.59 3.27 -25.47
C MET A 1 -30.60 3.24 -26.61
N ILE A 2 -31.85 2.81 -26.38
CA ILE A 2 -32.91 2.83 -27.42
C ILE A 2 -33.13 4.25 -27.98
N GLU A 3 -33.38 5.24 -27.11
CA GLU A 3 -33.65 6.63 -27.53
C GLU A 3 -32.42 7.34 -28.13
N ASN A 4 -31.24 7.17 -27.52
CA ASN A 4 -30.03 7.90 -27.92
C ASN A 4 -29.25 7.27 -29.07
N ASN A 5 -29.38 5.95 -29.30
CA ASN A 5 -28.55 5.22 -30.27
C ASN A 5 -29.38 4.53 -31.38
N GLY A 6 -30.72 4.67 -31.40
CA GLY A 6 -31.59 4.14 -32.46
C GLY A 6 -31.71 2.61 -32.52
N THR A 7 -31.21 1.89 -31.50
CA THR A 7 -31.32 0.42 -31.37
C THR A 7 -32.76 0.00 -31.05
N LYS A 8 -33.27 -1.07 -31.67
CA LYS A 8 -34.65 -1.52 -31.42
C LYS A 8 -34.74 -2.27 -30.09
N ALA A 9 -35.85 -2.11 -29.37
CA ALA A 9 -36.12 -2.84 -28.13
C ALA A 9 -36.03 -4.37 -28.31
N ALA A 10 -36.41 -4.85 -29.50
CA ALA A 10 -36.38 -6.27 -29.87
C ALA A 10 -34.96 -6.86 -29.94
N ASP A 11 -33.91 -6.03 -30.00
CA ASP A 11 -32.52 -6.48 -30.08
C ASP A 11 -31.89 -6.70 -28.69
N PHE A 12 -32.64 -6.45 -27.61
CA PHE A 12 -32.16 -6.56 -26.24
C PHE A 12 -32.52 -7.88 -25.58
N HIS A 13 -31.54 -8.48 -24.92
CA HIS A 13 -31.70 -9.63 -24.02
C HIS A 13 -31.30 -9.22 -22.61
N VAL A 14 -32.26 -9.19 -21.68
CA VAL A 14 -32.04 -8.88 -20.26
C VAL A 14 -31.96 -10.19 -19.49
N ILE A 15 -30.93 -10.38 -18.67
CA ILE A 15 -30.71 -11.58 -17.87
C ILE A 15 -30.50 -11.12 -16.43
N ASP A 16 -31.23 -11.69 -15.49
CA ASP A 16 -31.10 -11.29 -14.09
C ASP A 16 -31.46 -12.44 -13.14
N HIS A 17 -30.95 -12.38 -11.91
CA HIS A 17 -31.03 -13.45 -10.91
C HIS A 17 -31.89 -13.07 -9.72
N SER A 18 -32.63 -14.03 -9.15
CA SER A 18 -33.39 -13.84 -7.91
C SER A 18 -34.38 -12.68 -8.03
N LEU A 19 -34.35 -11.71 -7.09
CA LEU A 19 -35.16 -10.48 -7.14
C LEU A 19 -34.94 -9.65 -8.42
N GLY A 20 -33.75 -9.74 -9.01
CA GLY A 20 -33.43 -9.07 -10.27
C GLY A 20 -34.30 -9.55 -11.44
N SER A 21 -34.75 -10.80 -11.43
CA SER A 21 -35.69 -11.32 -12.45
C SER A 21 -36.99 -10.50 -12.51
N TYR A 22 -37.46 -9.99 -11.37
CA TYR A 22 -38.64 -9.12 -11.29
C TYR A 22 -38.35 -7.69 -11.75
N ILE A 23 -37.12 -7.21 -11.53
CA ILE A 23 -36.65 -5.93 -12.07
C ILE A 23 -36.60 -6.00 -13.60
N ALA A 24 -36.12 -7.12 -14.16
CA ALA A 24 -36.14 -7.37 -15.60
C ALA A 24 -37.56 -7.37 -16.16
N GLY A 25 -38.52 -8.03 -15.49
CA GLY A 25 -39.94 -7.97 -15.86
C GLY A 25 -40.52 -6.54 -15.81
N CYS A 26 -40.19 -5.80 -14.74
CA CYS A 26 -40.54 -4.38 -14.61
C CYS A 26 -39.96 -3.50 -15.72
N ALA A 27 -38.75 -3.81 -16.21
CA ALA A 27 -38.14 -3.12 -17.34
C ALA A 27 -38.87 -3.47 -18.64
N GLY A 28 -39.19 -4.74 -18.86
CA GLY A 28 -39.96 -5.23 -20.00
C GLY A 28 -41.33 -4.56 -20.15
N LYS A 29 -42.09 -4.44 -19.06
CA LYS A 29 -43.39 -3.73 -19.04
C LYS A 29 -43.30 -2.26 -19.44
N ARG A 30 -42.17 -1.61 -19.16
CA ARG A 30 -41.93 -0.19 -19.49
C ARG A 30 -41.35 0.00 -20.89
N VAL A 31 -40.74 -1.03 -21.46
CA VAL A 31 -40.09 -0.99 -22.77
C VAL A 31 -40.86 -1.88 -23.75
N VAL A 32 -41.80 -1.26 -24.47
CA VAL A 32 -42.66 -1.98 -25.43
C VAL A 32 -41.81 -2.69 -26.49
N GLY A 33 -42.02 -3.99 -26.65
CA GLY A 33 -41.34 -4.82 -27.65
C GLY A 33 -39.93 -5.24 -27.28
N LEU A 34 -39.60 -5.33 -25.97
CA LEU A 34 -38.32 -5.87 -25.50
C LEU A 34 -38.06 -7.28 -26.05
N GLY A 35 -36.83 -7.55 -26.52
CA GLY A 35 -36.47 -8.77 -27.24
C GLY A 35 -36.59 -10.06 -26.41
N ARG A 36 -35.80 -10.19 -25.34
CA ARG A 36 -35.79 -11.39 -24.50
C ARG A 36 -35.52 -11.07 -23.04
N ILE A 37 -36.16 -11.80 -22.12
CA ILE A 37 -35.79 -11.84 -20.71
C ILE A 37 -35.42 -13.28 -20.33
N SER A 38 -34.29 -13.48 -19.64
CA SER A 38 -33.99 -14.74 -18.96
C SER A 38 -33.98 -14.55 -17.44
N GLY A 39 -34.92 -15.19 -16.74
CA GLY A 39 -34.99 -15.17 -15.28
C GLY A 39 -34.19 -16.33 -14.68
N LEU A 40 -33.22 -16.03 -13.82
CA LEU A 40 -32.40 -17.04 -13.16
C LEU A 40 -32.87 -17.19 -11.71
N ASP A 41 -33.53 -18.30 -11.42
CA ASP A 41 -34.13 -18.65 -10.13
C ASP A 41 -34.91 -17.49 -9.47
N PRO A 42 -36.02 -17.00 -10.07
CA PRO A 42 -36.78 -15.88 -9.54
C PRO A 42 -37.24 -16.15 -8.10
N THR A 43 -37.13 -15.15 -7.22
CA THR A 43 -37.37 -15.34 -5.78
C THR A 43 -38.84 -15.65 -5.48
N GLY A 44 -39.15 -16.84 -4.96
CA GLY A 44 -40.52 -17.24 -4.64
C GLY A 44 -41.16 -16.50 -3.45
N PRO A 45 -40.48 -16.37 -2.30
CA PRO A 45 -41.09 -15.78 -1.11
C PRO A 45 -41.60 -14.35 -1.32
N TYR A 46 -42.88 -14.13 -1.01
CA TYR A 46 -43.64 -12.88 -1.20
C TYR A 46 -43.96 -12.48 -2.65
N PHE A 47 -43.48 -13.21 -3.66
CA PHE A 47 -43.73 -12.90 -5.08
C PHE A 47 -44.44 -14.04 -5.83
N GLU A 48 -44.35 -15.28 -5.34
CA GLU A 48 -45.08 -16.43 -5.89
C GLU A 48 -46.59 -16.21 -5.75
N ASN A 49 -47.35 -16.52 -6.81
CA ASN A 49 -48.79 -16.33 -6.94
C ASN A 49 -49.28 -14.88 -6.78
N THR A 50 -48.38 -13.90 -6.91
CA THR A 50 -48.76 -12.48 -6.97
C THR A 50 -49.24 -12.08 -8.36
N ASP A 51 -49.89 -10.91 -8.45
CA ASP A 51 -50.40 -10.37 -9.71
C ASP A 51 -49.27 -10.23 -10.75
N PRO A 52 -49.48 -10.62 -12.03
CA PRO A 52 -48.51 -10.43 -13.09
C PRO A 52 -47.91 -9.03 -13.15
N ALA A 53 -48.58 -7.98 -12.68
CA ALA A 53 -48.05 -6.63 -12.58
C ALA A 53 -46.76 -6.51 -11.73
N VAL A 54 -46.59 -7.35 -10.71
CA VAL A 54 -45.49 -7.25 -9.73
C VAL A 54 -44.47 -8.39 -9.77
N ARG A 55 -44.68 -9.37 -10.67
CA ARG A 55 -43.75 -10.49 -10.90
C ARG A 55 -43.32 -10.56 -12.38
N LEU A 56 -42.41 -11.48 -12.68
CA LEU A 56 -42.00 -11.79 -14.05
C LEU A 56 -43.14 -12.58 -14.71
N ASP A 57 -43.47 -12.20 -15.93
CA ASP A 57 -44.54 -12.80 -16.71
C ASP A 57 -44.14 -12.97 -18.18
N PRO A 58 -44.68 -13.98 -18.90
CA PRO A 58 -44.38 -14.15 -20.32
C PRO A 58 -44.71 -12.91 -21.17
N THR A 59 -45.63 -12.05 -20.73
CA THR A 59 -45.97 -10.82 -21.44
C THR A 59 -44.90 -9.70 -21.34
N ASP A 60 -43.86 -9.87 -20.53
CA ASP A 60 -42.86 -8.83 -20.26
C ASP A 60 -41.85 -8.63 -21.40
N ALA A 61 -41.72 -9.58 -22.33
CA ALA A 61 -40.88 -9.46 -23.51
C ALA A 61 -41.43 -10.32 -24.67
N LEU A 62 -40.89 -10.14 -25.87
CA LEU A 62 -41.22 -11.00 -27.03
C LEU A 62 -40.88 -12.47 -26.75
N PHE A 63 -39.90 -12.74 -25.89
CA PHE A 63 -39.58 -14.06 -25.41
C PHE A 63 -39.07 -14.02 -23.96
N VAL A 64 -39.51 -14.96 -23.12
CA VAL A 64 -39.13 -15.05 -21.71
C VAL A 64 -38.80 -16.50 -21.41
N ASP A 65 -37.62 -16.78 -20.87
CA ASP A 65 -37.25 -18.11 -20.39
C ASP A 65 -36.73 -18.07 -18.96
N VAL A 66 -37.00 -19.11 -18.18
CA VAL A 66 -36.71 -19.14 -16.73
C VAL A 66 -36.01 -20.44 -16.36
N ILE A 67 -35.03 -20.37 -15.47
CA ILE A 67 -34.36 -21.55 -14.88
C ILE A 67 -34.67 -21.58 -13.39
N HIS A 68 -35.33 -22.63 -12.92
CA HIS A 68 -35.69 -22.84 -11.50
C HIS A 68 -34.72 -23.83 -10.87
N THR A 69 -34.05 -23.46 -9.78
CA THR A 69 -33.04 -24.32 -9.13
C THR A 69 -33.21 -24.51 -7.64
N ASP A 70 -33.91 -23.61 -6.96
CA ASP A 70 -34.18 -23.63 -5.50
C ASP A 70 -35.64 -23.31 -5.17
N GLY A 71 -36.57 -23.82 -5.98
CA GLY A 71 -37.99 -23.56 -5.84
C GLY A 71 -38.60 -24.12 -4.55
N ALA A 72 -39.27 -23.26 -3.75
CA ALA A 72 -40.03 -23.70 -2.58
C ALA A 72 -41.16 -22.75 -2.17
N HIS A 73 -42.18 -23.29 -1.50
CA HIS A 73 -43.35 -22.52 -1.05
C HIS A 73 -43.14 -21.66 0.21
N ASN A 74 -41.97 -21.74 0.87
CA ASN A 74 -41.62 -20.88 2.01
C ASN A 74 -40.09 -20.73 2.17
N LEU A 75 -39.64 -19.60 2.76
CA LEU A 75 -38.23 -19.24 2.98
C LEU A 75 -37.41 -20.29 3.75
N LEU A 76 -38.07 -21.19 4.47
CA LEU A 76 -37.42 -22.24 5.25
C LEU A 76 -36.93 -23.40 4.38
N LEU A 77 -37.53 -23.57 3.21
CA LEU A 77 -37.32 -24.71 2.32
C LEU A 77 -36.58 -24.34 1.02
N GLY A 78 -36.66 -23.09 0.55
CA GLY A 78 -35.95 -22.60 -0.64
C GLY A 78 -36.22 -21.11 -0.88
N LEU A 79 -35.41 -20.48 -1.74
CA LEU A 79 -35.44 -19.05 -2.05
C LEU A 79 -36.05 -18.75 -3.43
N GLY A 80 -36.08 -19.72 -4.34
CA GLY A 80 -36.67 -19.63 -5.68
C GLY A 80 -38.18 -19.92 -5.69
N SER A 81 -38.83 -19.67 -6.83
CA SER A 81 -40.23 -20.01 -7.08
C SER A 81 -40.34 -21.31 -7.87
N LEU A 82 -41.44 -22.04 -7.74
CA LEU A 82 -41.81 -23.13 -8.68
C LEU A 82 -42.88 -22.67 -9.68
N GLN A 83 -43.36 -21.42 -9.55
CA GLN A 83 -44.37 -20.87 -10.44
C GLN A 83 -43.79 -20.63 -11.83
N ARG A 84 -44.55 -21.05 -12.84
CA ARG A 84 -44.25 -20.75 -14.24
C ARG A 84 -44.29 -19.25 -14.50
N MET A 85 -43.20 -18.69 -15.01
CA MET A 85 -43.05 -17.26 -15.30
C MET A 85 -42.57 -16.96 -16.71
N GLY A 86 -42.12 -17.98 -17.46
CA GLY A 86 -41.65 -17.84 -18.84
C GLY A 86 -42.59 -18.41 -19.89
N HIS A 87 -42.22 -18.15 -21.15
CA HIS A 87 -42.67 -18.95 -22.28
C HIS A 87 -42.06 -20.37 -22.23
N VAL A 88 -40.89 -20.49 -21.59
CA VAL A 88 -40.15 -21.74 -21.35
C VAL A 88 -39.60 -21.70 -19.93
N ASP A 89 -39.88 -22.73 -19.14
CA ASP A 89 -39.40 -22.84 -17.76
C ASP A 89 -38.64 -24.15 -17.61
N PHE A 90 -37.37 -24.07 -17.21
CA PHE A 90 -36.51 -25.23 -17.01
C PHE A 90 -36.40 -25.60 -15.53
N PHE A 91 -36.58 -26.88 -15.23
CA PHE A 91 -36.49 -27.45 -13.88
C PHE A 91 -35.38 -28.51 -13.82
N PRO A 92 -34.10 -28.09 -13.81
CA PRO A 92 -32.97 -29.00 -13.59
C PRO A 92 -33.07 -29.67 -12.20
N ASN A 93 -33.01 -31.00 -12.18
CA ASN A 93 -33.11 -31.82 -10.96
C ASN A 93 -34.35 -31.47 -10.12
N ASP A 94 -35.53 -31.44 -10.77
CA ASP A 94 -36.83 -31.05 -10.21
C ASP A 94 -36.98 -29.55 -9.90
N GLY A 95 -35.91 -28.76 -10.08
CA GLY A 95 -35.90 -27.32 -9.84
C GLY A 95 -35.98 -26.92 -8.36
N VAL A 96 -35.75 -27.88 -7.45
CA VAL A 96 -35.85 -27.69 -6.00
C VAL A 96 -34.49 -27.83 -5.31
N ASP A 97 -33.72 -28.87 -5.63
CA ASP A 97 -32.43 -29.15 -5.00
C ASP A 97 -31.40 -29.56 -6.04
N GLN A 98 -30.22 -28.95 -5.99
CA GLN A 98 -29.14 -29.28 -6.92
C GLN A 98 -28.14 -30.28 -6.28
N PRO A 99 -27.61 -31.24 -7.04
CA PRO A 99 -26.71 -32.27 -6.49
C PRO A 99 -25.51 -31.67 -5.73
N ASN A 100 -25.16 -32.28 -4.59
CA ASN A 100 -24.16 -31.84 -3.60
C ASN A 100 -24.49 -30.56 -2.80
N CYS A 101 -25.68 -29.97 -2.94
CA CYS A 101 -26.20 -29.00 -1.98
C CYS A 101 -27.00 -29.75 -0.87
N SER A 102 -26.35 -30.14 0.24
CA SER A 102 -26.98 -30.97 1.28
C SER A 102 -28.06 -30.23 2.10
N ARG A 103 -29.33 -30.67 2.03
CA ARG A 103 -30.39 -30.33 3.02
C ARG A 103 -30.24 -31.22 4.26
N THR A 104 -29.61 -30.75 5.34
CA THR A 104 -29.52 -31.53 6.59
C THR A 104 -30.88 -31.59 7.33
N PRO A 105 -31.36 -32.78 7.75
CA PRO A 105 -32.57 -32.92 8.56
C PRO A 105 -32.25 -32.57 10.03
N GLY A 106 -32.38 -31.29 10.36
CA GLY A 106 -32.21 -30.77 11.73
C GLY A 106 -32.72 -29.34 11.92
N LYS A 107 -33.55 -28.86 10.99
CA LYS A 107 -33.89 -27.44 10.86
C LYS A 107 -34.82 -26.87 11.95
N ILE A 108 -35.50 -27.66 12.79
CA ILE A 108 -36.34 -27.06 13.86
C ILE A 108 -35.50 -26.71 15.10
N LEU A 109 -34.53 -27.56 15.49
CA LEU A 109 -33.72 -27.33 16.69
C LEU A 109 -32.66 -26.23 16.47
N ASN A 110 -32.05 -26.18 15.29
CA ASN A 110 -31.11 -25.09 14.92
C ASN A 110 -31.82 -23.75 14.71
N LEU A 111 -33.08 -23.74 14.24
CA LEU A 111 -33.85 -22.51 14.05
C LEU A 111 -34.20 -21.84 15.40
N ILE A 112 -34.55 -22.63 16.42
CA ILE A 112 -34.84 -22.12 17.77
C ILE A 112 -33.56 -21.58 18.44
N LEU A 113 -32.41 -22.23 18.25
CA LEU A 113 -31.12 -21.78 18.82
C LEU A 113 -30.55 -20.54 18.11
N GLN A 114 -30.80 -20.37 16.82
CA GLN A 114 -30.22 -19.26 16.02
C GLN A 114 -31.05 -17.98 16.03
N LEU A 115 -32.37 -18.05 16.19
CA LEU A 115 -33.20 -16.86 16.40
C LEU A 115 -32.89 -16.17 17.75
N GLY A 116 -32.38 -16.91 18.74
CA GLY A 116 -31.91 -16.36 20.02
C GLY A 116 -30.51 -15.73 19.98
N THR A 117 -29.72 -15.93 18.90
CA THR A 117 -28.30 -15.53 18.84
C THR A 117 -27.93 -14.60 17.68
N MET A 118 -28.89 -14.20 16.83
CA MET A 118 -28.67 -13.32 15.65
C MET A 118 -27.46 -13.72 14.77
N ASN A 119 -27.22 -15.02 14.59
CA ASN A 119 -26.11 -15.51 13.78
C ASN A 119 -26.61 -15.88 12.37
N ILE A 120 -26.55 -14.91 11.45
CA ILE A 120 -27.19 -14.94 10.11
C ILE A 120 -26.37 -15.76 9.08
N GLU A 121 -25.08 -16.00 9.31
CA GLU A 121 -24.19 -16.66 8.33
C GLU A 121 -24.57 -18.13 8.06
N GLY A 122 -24.99 -18.88 9.08
CA GLY A 122 -25.37 -20.29 8.93
C GLY A 122 -26.65 -20.50 8.12
N PHE A 123 -27.57 -19.53 8.14
CA PHE A 123 -28.82 -19.55 7.37
C PHE A 123 -28.56 -19.40 5.86
N LEU A 124 -27.58 -18.58 5.50
CA LEU A 124 -27.29 -18.22 4.10
C LEU A 124 -26.53 -19.31 3.35
N VAL A 125 -25.57 -19.99 4.00
CA VAL A 125 -24.62 -20.88 3.28
C VAL A 125 -25.28 -22.13 2.68
N THR A 126 -26.38 -22.65 3.24
CA THR A 126 -27.03 -23.86 2.69
C THR A 126 -28.14 -23.57 1.68
N SER A 127 -28.91 -22.48 1.82
CA SER A 127 -29.96 -22.13 0.83
C SER A 127 -29.41 -21.44 -0.42
N LEU A 128 -28.28 -20.73 -0.33
CA LEU A 128 -27.66 -20.07 -1.49
C LEU A 128 -27.06 -21.04 -2.52
N CYS A 129 -26.73 -22.28 -2.16
CA CYS A 129 -26.07 -23.24 -3.05
C CYS A 129 -26.95 -23.62 -4.25
N SER A 130 -28.17 -24.13 -3.99
CA SER A 130 -29.15 -24.43 -5.02
C SER A 130 -29.57 -23.14 -5.75
N HIS A 131 -29.74 -22.04 -5.01
CA HIS A 131 -30.21 -20.76 -5.55
C HIS A 131 -29.26 -20.12 -6.57
N LEU A 132 -27.94 -20.31 -6.41
CA LEU A 132 -26.92 -19.80 -7.33
C LEU A 132 -26.69 -20.71 -8.54
N ALA A 133 -27.23 -21.93 -8.55
CA ALA A 133 -26.98 -22.90 -9.61
C ALA A 133 -27.51 -22.43 -10.97
N ALA A 134 -28.65 -21.72 -11.02
CA ALA A 134 -29.17 -21.15 -12.26
C ALA A 134 -28.17 -20.19 -12.95
N VAL A 135 -27.38 -19.44 -12.17
CA VAL A 135 -26.33 -18.54 -12.69
C VAL A 135 -25.20 -19.35 -13.31
N TYR A 136 -24.77 -20.42 -12.64
CA TYR A 136 -23.72 -21.30 -13.15
C TYR A 136 -24.17 -22.04 -14.42
N PHE A 137 -25.39 -22.56 -14.46
CA PHE A 137 -25.93 -23.24 -15.64
C PHE A 137 -26.10 -22.28 -16.83
N PHE A 138 -26.64 -21.08 -16.60
CA PHE A 138 -26.77 -20.09 -17.67
C PHE A 138 -25.41 -19.65 -18.20
N THR A 139 -24.45 -19.37 -17.32
CA THR A 139 -23.09 -18.97 -17.72
C THR A 139 -22.38 -20.06 -18.52
N ASP A 140 -22.52 -21.33 -18.11
CA ASP A 140 -21.94 -22.47 -18.82
C ASP A 140 -22.55 -22.62 -20.23
N SER A 141 -23.88 -22.45 -20.35
CA SER A 141 -24.57 -22.59 -21.64
C SER A 141 -24.05 -21.65 -22.75
N ILE A 142 -23.51 -20.46 -22.40
CA ILE A 142 -23.00 -19.47 -23.38
C ILE A 142 -21.89 -20.08 -24.26
N ARG A 143 -21.04 -20.93 -23.69
CA ARG A 143 -19.86 -21.48 -24.36
C ARG A 143 -20.20 -22.62 -25.34
N ASN A 144 -21.44 -23.09 -25.37
CA ASN A 144 -21.98 -24.09 -26.30
C ASN A 144 -21.24 -25.47 -26.26
N GLN A 145 -20.54 -25.76 -25.16
CA GLN A 145 -19.83 -27.04 -24.93
C GLN A 145 -20.75 -28.11 -24.29
N CYS A 146 -21.90 -27.69 -23.79
CA CYS A 146 -22.83 -28.47 -22.97
C CYS A 146 -24.24 -28.27 -23.55
N PRO A 147 -24.94 -29.31 -24.03
CA PRO A 147 -26.16 -29.07 -24.80
C PRO A 147 -27.38 -28.66 -23.95
N TYR A 148 -27.34 -28.88 -22.62
CA TYR A 148 -28.42 -28.61 -21.65
C TYR A 148 -29.83 -28.80 -22.22
N VAL A 149 -30.10 -29.99 -22.77
CA VAL A 149 -31.39 -30.26 -23.41
C VAL A 149 -32.44 -30.55 -22.33
N GLY A 150 -33.42 -29.66 -22.20
CA GLY A 150 -34.63 -29.86 -21.43
C GLY A 150 -35.71 -30.51 -22.28
N TYR A 151 -36.45 -31.45 -21.71
CA TYR A 151 -37.48 -32.22 -22.40
C TYR A 151 -38.86 -31.93 -21.79
N SER A 152 -39.85 -31.77 -22.66
CA SER A 152 -41.23 -31.58 -22.25
C SER A 152 -41.76 -32.86 -21.64
N CYS A 153 -42.26 -32.75 -20.41
CA CYS A 153 -42.81 -33.86 -19.66
C CYS A 153 -43.89 -33.33 -18.70
N PRO A 154 -44.91 -34.11 -18.33
CA PRO A 154 -45.96 -33.62 -17.42
C PRO A 154 -45.46 -33.25 -16.02
N ASN A 155 -44.40 -33.91 -15.54
CA ASN A 155 -43.75 -33.67 -14.25
C ASN A 155 -42.35 -34.32 -14.23
N PHE A 156 -41.55 -34.00 -13.22
CA PHE A 156 -40.19 -34.54 -13.09
C PHE A 156 -40.16 -36.04 -12.81
N ASP A 157 -41.16 -36.64 -12.15
CA ASP A 157 -41.20 -38.08 -11.88
C ASP A 157 -41.37 -38.92 -13.16
N ASP A 158 -42.25 -38.48 -14.07
CA ASP A 158 -42.44 -39.08 -15.38
C ASP A 158 -41.19 -38.90 -16.25
N PHE A 159 -40.47 -37.78 -16.08
CA PHE A 159 -39.17 -37.56 -16.71
C PHE A 159 -38.13 -38.51 -16.11
N ASN A 160 -38.00 -38.62 -14.80
CA ASN A 160 -37.01 -39.47 -14.14
C ASN A 160 -37.26 -40.97 -14.38
N SER A 161 -38.53 -41.37 -14.54
CA SER A 161 -38.95 -42.75 -14.81
C SER A 161 -38.93 -43.15 -16.29
N GLY A 162 -38.48 -42.28 -17.21
CA GLY A 162 -38.31 -42.66 -18.61
C GLY A 162 -39.60 -42.77 -19.42
N LYS A 163 -40.72 -42.22 -18.92
CA LYS A 163 -42.03 -42.24 -19.59
C LYS A 163 -42.15 -41.19 -20.69
N CYS A 164 -41.29 -40.17 -20.67
CA CYS A 164 -41.25 -39.10 -21.66
C CYS A 164 -40.25 -39.41 -22.79
N SER A 165 -40.58 -38.99 -24.02
CA SER A 165 -39.73 -39.19 -25.20
C SER A 165 -38.54 -38.23 -25.17
N LEU A 166 -37.32 -38.75 -25.38
CA LEU A 166 -36.14 -37.91 -25.60
C LEU A 166 -35.94 -37.50 -27.07
N GLN A 167 -36.97 -37.60 -27.91
CA GLN A 167 -36.88 -37.16 -29.30
C GLN A 167 -36.91 -35.63 -29.37
N CYS A 168 -35.71 -35.07 -29.58
CA CYS A 168 -35.52 -33.64 -29.77
C CYS A 168 -35.52 -33.33 -31.27
N ASP A 169 -36.70 -33.07 -31.84
CA ASP A 169 -36.88 -32.61 -33.23
C ASP A 169 -37.46 -31.19 -33.21
N ASP A 170 -36.84 -30.28 -33.97
CA ASP A 170 -37.27 -28.88 -34.12
C ASP A 170 -38.71 -28.76 -34.64
N LYS A 171 -39.27 -29.83 -35.24
CA LYS A 171 -40.67 -29.88 -35.70
C LYS A 171 -41.68 -30.34 -34.65
N THR A 172 -41.25 -31.06 -33.61
CA THR A 172 -42.16 -31.62 -32.61
C THR A 172 -42.31 -30.74 -31.37
N HIS A 173 -41.47 -29.70 -31.22
CA HIS A 173 -41.42 -28.80 -30.06
C HIS A 173 -41.32 -29.55 -28.72
N GLN A 174 -40.67 -30.72 -28.68
CA GLN A 174 -40.60 -31.58 -27.50
C GLN A 174 -39.40 -31.27 -26.58
N CYS A 175 -38.44 -30.45 -27.03
CA CYS A 175 -37.24 -30.13 -26.29
C CYS A 175 -36.80 -28.68 -26.52
N ASN A 176 -35.99 -28.14 -25.62
CA ASN A 176 -35.30 -26.87 -25.82
C ASN A 176 -33.95 -26.89 -25.09
N ARG A 177 -33.03 -26.01 -25.48
CA ARG A 177 -31.73 -25.88 -24.80
C ARG A 177 -31.85 -24.86 -23.69
N MET A 178 -31.54 -25.25 -22.45
CA MET A 178 -31.55 -24.34 -21.31
C MET A 178 -30.38 -23.36 -21.38
N GLY A 179 -30.66 -22.08 -21.14
CA GLY A 179 -29.67 -21.00 -21.01
C GLY A 179 -29.59 -20.09 -22.23
N TYR A 180 -28.40 -19.63 -22.61
CA TYR A 180 -28.22 -18.63 -23.67
C TYR A 180 -28.84 -19.07 -25.01
N TRP A 181 -28.76 -20.36 -25.32
CA TRP A 181 -29.25 -20.94 -26.58
C TRP A 181 -30.72 -21.37 -26.57
N THR A 182 -31.52 -20.97 -25.56
CA THR A 182 -32.98 -21.23 -25.58
C THR A 182 -33.62 -20.63 -26.83
N SER A 183 -34.32 -21.46 -27.59
CA SER A 183 -34.98 -21.08 -28.83
C SER A 183 -36.44 -20.70 -28.59
N PRO A 184 -36.93 -19.56 -29.10
CA PRO A 184 -38.37 -19.23 -29.09
C PRO A 184 -39.26 -20.22 -29.85
N ASN A 185 -38.65 -20.97 -30.78
CA ASN A 185 -39.30 -21.99 -31.60
C ASN A 185 -39.04 -23.41 -31.07
N GLY A 186 -38.36 -23.57 -29.94
CA GLY A 186 -38.19 -24.86 -29.28
C GLY A 186 -39.40 -25.25 -28.45
N GLY A 187 -39.25 -26.29 -27.64
CA GLY A 187 -40.24 -26.68 -26.65
C GLY A 187 -40.56 -25.55 -25.66
N ARG A 188 -41.84 -25.45 -25.30
CA ARG A 188 -42.42 -24.42 -24.44
C ARG A 188 -43.10 -25.03 -23.22
N GLY A 189 -43.35 -24.20 -22.22
CA GLY A 189 -43.83 -24.66 -20.91
C GLY A 189 -42.70 -25.31 -20.12
N ASP A 190 -43.05 -26.29 -19.28
CA ASP A 190 -42.11 -26.89 -18.33
C ASP A 190 -41.22 -27.94 -19.01
N LEU A 191 -39.92 -27.76 -18.87
CA LEU A 191 -38.90 -28.63 -19.43
C LEU A 191 -37.99 -29.17 -18.32
N TYR A 192 -37.78 -30.47 -18.33
CA TYR A 192 -37.01 -31.16 -17.30
C TYR A 192 -35.69 -31.69 -17.86
N LEU A 193 -34.66 -31.60 -17.03
CA LEU A 193 -33.33 -32.13 -17.30
C LEU A 193 -32.65 -32.51 -15.98
N LYS A 194 -31.56 -33.26 -16.09
CA LYS A 194 -30.65 -33.52 -14.98
C LYS A 194 -29.33 -32.82 -15.25
N THR A 195 -28.68 -32.40 -14.18
CA THR A 195 -27.33 -31.84 -14.19
C THR A 195 -26.49 -32.56 -13.14
N GLN A 196 -25.16 -32.51 -13.27
CA GLN A 196 -24.25 -32.94 -12.21
C GLN A 196 -24.05 -31.81 -11.19
N ALA A 197 -23.32 -32.09 -10.11
CA ALA A 197 -23.15 -31.17 -8.99
C ALA A 197 -22.67 -29.77 -9.42
N ALA A 198 -23.13 -28.72 -8.72
CA ALA A 198 -22.81 -27.32 -9.04
C ALA A 198 -21.31 -26.96 -8.89
N ASN A 199 -20.48 -27.87 -8.38
CA ASN A 199 -19.03 -27.76 -8.34
C ASN A 199 -18.30 -28.67 -9.36
N ALA A 200 -19.03 -29.43 -10.18
CA ALA A 200 -18.51 -30.35 -11.19
C ALA A 200 -18.70 -29.77 -12.60
N PHE A 201 -17.82 -28.86 -13.02
CA PHE A 201 -17.86 -28.28 -14.38
C PHE A 201 -17.31 -29.28 -15.42
N PRO A 202 -17.96 -29.46 -16.59
CA PRO A 202 -19.20 -28.83 -17.06
C PRO A 202 -20.46 -29.46 -16.44
N TYR A 203 -21.54 -28.71 -16.19
CA TYR A 203 -22.63 -29.24 -15.33
C TYR A 203 -23.69 -30.08 -16.05
N CYS A 204 -23.74 -30.06 -17.38
CA CYS A 204 -24.71 -30.89 -18.09
C CYS A 204 -24.29 -32.37 -18.11
N ILE A 205 -25.28 -33.24 -18.21
CA ILE A 205 -25.09 -34.65 -18.51
C ILE A 205 -25.88 -35.01 -19.77
N ASN A 206 -25.48 -36.09 -20.45
CA ASN A 206 -26.25 -36.64 -21.57
C ASN A 206 -27.34 -37.58 -21.04
N HIS A 207 -28.58 -37.39 -21.50
CA HIS A 207 -29.69 -38.28 -21.18
C HIS A 207 -29.81 -39.36 -22.25
N TYR A 208 -29.76 -40.64 -21.84
CA TYR A 208 -29.94 -41.78 -22.71
C TYR A 208 -31.17 -42.57 -22.32
N GLN A 209 -32.13 -42.72 -23.24
CA GLN A 209 -33.30 -43.58 -23.05
C GLN A 209 -32.93 -44.99 -23.51
N ILE A 210 -32.82 -45.94 -22.58
CA ILE A 210 -32.56 -47.35 -22.89
C ILE A 210 -33.86 -48.12 -22.68
N THR A 211 -34.39 -48.68 -23.76
CA THR A 211 -35.56 -49.56 -23.73
C THR A 211 -35.09 -51.00 -23.75
N LEU A 212 -35.25 -51.70 -22.62
CA LEU A 212 -34.88 -53.11 -22.51
C LEU A 212 -36.15 -53.97 -22.60
N GLN A 213 -36.16 -54.90 -23.55
CA GLN A 213 -37.18 -55.92 -23.65
C GLN A 213 -36.69 -57.17 -22.90
N ALA A 214 -37.06 -57.30 -21.63
CA ALA A 214 -36.65 -58.42 -20.80
C ALA A 214 -37.73 -59.51 -20.74
N ILE A 215 -37.32 -60.78 -20.79
CA ILE A 215 -38.23 -61.93 -20.56
C ILE A 215 -38.51 -62.11 -19.04
N SER A 216 -37.59 -61.64 -18.18
CA SER A 216 -37.78 -61.30 -16.76
C SER A 216 -36.56 -60.54 -16.22
N ALA A 217 -36.73 -59.57 -15.31
CA ALA A 217 -35.63 -58.89 -14.61
C ALA A 217 -36.01 -58.58 -13.15
N THR A 218 -35.05 -58.67 -12.24
CA THR A 218 -35.12 -58.22 -10.83
C THR A 218 -34.00 -57.22 -10.58
N PHE A 219 -34.32 -56.08 -9.98
CA PHE A 219 -33.38 -55.01 -9.61
C PHE A 219 -33.37 -54.82 -8.09
N ASP A 220 -32.21 -54.46 -7.55
CA ASP A 220 -31.92 -54.39 -6.12
C ASP A 220 -32.32 -53.03 -5.50
N ASP A 221 -33.56 -52.62 -5.76
CA ASP A 221 -34.21 -51.46 -5.11
C ASP A 221 -35.56 -51.91 -4.53
N GLY A 222 -35.50 -52.84 -3.57
CA GLY A 222 -36.46 -52.98 -2.48
C GLY A 222 -37.93 -53.37 -2.72
N ASP A 223 -38.60 -53.10 -3.86
CA ASP A 223 -40.06 -53.31 -3.91
C ASP A 223 -40.78 -53.40 -5.27
N THR A 224 -40.12 -53.80 -6.38
CA THR A 224 -40.87 -54.02 -7.64
C THR A 224 -40.45 -55.26 -8.43
N THR A 225 -41.39 -56.20 -8.56
CA THR A 225 -41.35 -57.31 -9.51
C THR A 225 -42.32 -57.03 -10.66
N PHE A 226 -41.84 -56.98 -11.89
CA PHE A 226 -42.69 -56.89 -13.08
C PHE A 226 -42.91 -58.28 -13.70
N ALA A 227 -44.16 -58.60 -14.07
CA ALA A 227 -44.50 -59.87 -14.72
C ALA A 227 -44.17 -59.87 -16.22
N ARG A 228 -44.02 -61.09 -16.78
CA ARG A 228 -43.59 -61.41 -18.17
C ARG A 228 -44.17 -60.47 -19.25
N ASN A 229 -43.29 -60.05 -20.18
CA ASN A 229 -43.53 -59.14 -21.31
C ASN A 229 -43.76 -57.65 -20.97
N SER A 230 -43.03 -57.12 -20.00
CA SER A 230 -43.03 -55.70 -19.67
C SER A 230 -41.79 -55.00 -20.27
N VAL A 231 -42.03 -53.89 -20.98
CA VAL A 231 -40.97 -52.99 -21.46
C VAL A 231 -40.64 -52.04 -20.31
N VAL A 232 -39.40 -52.09 -19.83
CA VAL A 232 -38.91 -51.16 -18.78
C VAL A 232 -37.95 -50.18 -19.43
N THR A 233 -38.26 -48.89 -19.31
CA THR A 233 -37.42 -47.78 -19.78
C THR A 233 -36.95 -47.00 -18.57
N ARG A 234 -35.64 -46.85 -18.37
CA ARG A 234 -35.04 -46.02 -17.30
C ARG A 234 -33.84 -45.23 -17.81
N PHE A 235 -33.56 -44.11 -17.14
CA PHE A 235 -32.36 -43.28 -17.36
C PHE A 235 -31.21 -43.75 -16.47
N ILE A 236 -30.08 -44.18 -17.06
CA ILE A 236 -28.86 -44.58 -16.34
C ILE A 236 -27.71 -43.64 -16.76
N PRO A 237 -27.06 -42.90 -15.84
CA PRO A 237 -25.83 -42.19 -16.14
C PRO A 237 -24.67 -43.19 -16.34
N LEU A 238 -23.96 -43.10 -17.48
CA LEU A 238 -22.76 -43.90 -17.76
C LEU A 238 -21.53 -43.21 -17.15
N THR A 239 -20.98 -43.76 -16.08
CA THR A 239 -19.68 -43.35 -15.53
C THR A 239 -18.61 -44.34 -16.01
N VAL A 240 -17.67 -43.88 -16.84
CA VAL A 240 -16.54 -44.71 -17.29
C VAL A 240 -15.40 -44.57 -16.29
N ASN A 241 -15.10 -45.64 -15.54
CA ASN A 241 -13.94 -45.71 -14.65
C ASN A 241 -12.68 -46.07 -15.45
N ILE A 242 -11.61 -45.29 -15.29
CA ILE A 242 -10.27 -45.59 -15.81
C ILE A 242 -9.32 -45.77 -14.62
N GLY A 243 -8.97 -47.02 -14.31
CA GLY A 243 -7.77 -47.38 -13.54
C GLY A 243 -7.87 -47.39 -12.01
N GLU A 244 -7.35 -48.48 -11.40
CA GLU A 244 -7.24 -48.71 -9.96
C GLU A 244 -6.14 -47.83 -9.32
N SER A 245 -6.40 -46.54 -9.18
CA SER A 245 -5.71 -45.70 -8.20
C SER A 245 -6.57 -44.47 -7.93
N ASN A 246 -7.13 -44.40 -6.72
CA ASN A 246 -7.87 -43.24 -6.25
C ASN A 246 -6.93 -42.03 -6.19
N ILE A 247 -6.97 -41.17 -7.21
CA ILE A 247 -6.35 -39.84 -7.18
C ILE A 247 -7.48 -38.87 -6.81
N ILE A 248 -7.49 -38.41 -5.56
CA ILE A 248 -8.63 -37.72 -4.96
C ILE A 248 -8.53 -36.19 -5.15
N ASP A 249 -7.38 -35.62 -5.50
CA ASP A 249 -7.26 -34.20 -5.80
C ASP A 249 -6.00 -33.84 -6.63
N GLY A 250 -5.97 -32.62 -7.18
CA GLY A 250 -4.82 -32.08 -7.93
C GLY A 250 -3.58 -31.79 -7.06
N HIS A 251 -3.74 -31.73 -5.73
CA HIS A 251 -2.63 -31.54 -4.79
C HIS A 251 -1.81 -32.83 -4.67
N SER A 252 -2.48 -33.98 -4.56
CA SER A 252 -1.89 -35.32 -4.54
C SER A 252 -1.19 -35.65 -5.85
N LEU A 253 -1.74 -35.24 -6.99
CA LEU A 253 -1.08 -35.41 -8.29
C LEU A 253 0.20 -34.56 -8.40
N THR A 254 0.16 -33.31 -7.92
CA THR A 254 1.32 -32.41 -7.87
C THR A 254 2.41 -32.96 -6.95
N GLU A 255 2.01 -33.51 -5.80
CA GLU A 255 2.90 -34.19 -4.85
C GLU A 255 3.56 -35.43 -5.46
N GLN A 256 2.77 -36.30 -6.12
CA GLN A 256 3.29 -37.49 -6.82
C GLN A 256 4.26 -37.13 -7.95
N ALA A 257 3.94 -36.13 -8.77
CA ALA A 257 4.85 -35.64 -9.82
C ALA A 257 6.13 -35.05 -9.22
N SER A 258 6.01 -34.35 -8.08
CA SER A 258 7.16 -33.81 -7.33
C SER A 258 8.05 -34.91 -6.73
N ASN A 259 7.46 -36.06 -6.39
CA ASN A 259 8.17 -37.25 -5.92
C ASN A 259 8.77 -38.11 -7.07
N GLY A 260 8.67 -37.64 -8.32
CA GLY A 260 9.27 -38.30 -9.48
C GLY A 260 8.41 -39.36 -10.16
N ASP A 261 7.13 -39.47 -9.80
CA ASP A 261 6.19 -40.38 -10.47
C ASP A 261 6.04 -40.01 -11.96
N GLN A 262 6.41 -40.94 -12.83
CA GLN A 262 6.43 -40.72 -14.27
C GLN A 262 5.02 -40.57 -14.86
N ASN A 263 4.02 -41.25 -14.29
CA ASN A 263 2.65 -41.14 -14.76
C ASN A 263 2.05 -39.78 -14.38
N ALA A 264 2.37 -39.27 -13.18
CA ALA A 264 1.92 -37.95 -12.74
C ALA A 264 2.62 -36.82 -13.53
N ILE A 265 3.93 -36.93 -13.80
CA ILE A 265 4.65 -35.99 -14.66
C ILE A 265 4.07 -36.01 -16.09
N GLN A 266 3.83 -37.20 -16.64
CA GLN A 266 3.23 -37.34 -17.97
C GLN A 266 1.80 -36.78 -18.02
N ALA A 267 1.02 -36.91 -16.95
CA ALA A 267 -0.29 -36.29 -16.84
C ALA A 267 -0.21 -34.76 -16.93
N PHE A 268 0.76 -34.12 -16.27
CA PHE A 268 0.97 -32.67 -16.37
C PHE A 268 1.44 -32.23 -17.76
N GLN A 269 2.30 -33.02 -18.42
CA GLN A 269 2.72 -32.73 -19.80
C GLN A 269 1.53 -32.77 -20.77
N ILE A 270 0.69 -33.81 -20.67
CA ILE A 270 -0.52 -33.93 -21.49
C ILE A 270 -1.48 -32.79 -21.18
N PHE A 271 -1.67 -32.46 -19.90
CA PHE A 271 -2.49 -31.32 -19.48
C PHE A 271 -1.99 -30.00 -20.07
N ALA A 272 -0.68 -29.74 -20.01
CA ALA A 272 -0.06 -28.54 -20.55
C ALA A 272 -0.23 -28.39 -22.06
N GLN A 273 -0.02 -29.47 -22.82
CA GLN A 273 -0.21 -29.47 -24.27
C GLN A 273 -1.68 -29.26 -24.65
N ARG A 274 -2.60 -29.90 -23.93
CA ARG A 274 -4.04 -29.71 -24.16
C ARG A 274 -4.50 -28.31 -23.79
N LEU A 275 -4.00 -27.76 -22.68
CA LEU A 275 -4.28 -26.40 -22.26
C LEU A 275 -3.76 -25.39 -23.29
N GLY A 276 -2.54 -25.59 -23.80
CA GLY A 276 -1.99 -24.74 -24.87
C GLY A 276 -2.85 -24.76 -26.12
N ASN A 277 -3.15 -25.95 -26.65
CA ASN A 277 -4.00 -26.11 -27.84
C ASN A 277 -5.42 -25.56 -27.62
N PHE A 278 -5.94 -25.67 -26.41
CA PHE A 278 -7.23 -25.08 -26.04
C PHE A 278 -7.16 -23.54 -26.06
N LEU A 279 -6.07 -22.93 -25.59
CA LEU A 279 -5.93 -21.48 -25.50
C LEU A 279 -5.63 -20.82 -26.86
N VAL A 280 -4.91 -21.48 -27.77
CA VAL A 280 -4.48 -20.91 -29.08
C VAL A 280 -5.61 -20.20 -29.85
N PRO A 281 -6.79 -20.81 -30.07
CA PRO A 281 -7.86 -20.17 -30.83
C PRO A 281 -8.40 -18.91 -30.14
N TYR A 282 -8.39 -18.87 -28.80
CA TYR A 282 -8.82 -17.70 -28.04
C TYR A 282 -7.78 -16.58 -28.12
N ILE A 283 -6.49 -16.93 -27.99
CA ILE A 283 -5.39 -15.97 -28.10
C ILE A 283 -5.41 -15.29 -29.46
N GLU A 284 -5.56 -16.06 -30.54
CA GLU A 284 -5.63 -15.54 -31.90
C GLU A 284 -6.87 -14.67 -32.12
N LYS A 285 -8.04 -15.14 -31.68
CA LYS A 285 -9.32 -14.44 -31.87
C LYS A 285 -9.38 -13.12 -31.12
N PHE A 286 -8.88 -13.08 -29.89
CA PHE A 286 -8.87 -11.88 -29.05
C PHE A 286 -7.63 -11.01 -29.24
N LYS A 287 -6.69 -11.42 -30.11
CA LYS A 287 -5.38 -10.77 -30.27
C LYS A 287 -4.69 -10.57 -28.92
N THR A 288 -4.68 -11.62 -28.12
CA THR A 288 -4.23 -11.56 -26.73
C THR A 288 -2.72 -11.39 -26.67
N ASP A 289 -2.27 -10.27 -26.09
CA ASP A 289 -0.83 -9.99 -25.86
C ASP A 289 -0.27 -10.74 -24.64
N LEU A 290 -1.14 -11.11 -23.70
CA LEU A 290 -0.79 -11.60 -22.37
C LEU A 290 -1.84 -12.57 -21.81
N ILE A 291 -1.40 -13.66 -21.19
CA ILE A 291 -2.22 -14.57 -20.40
C ILE A 291 -1.70 -14.62 -18.96
N VAL A 292 -2.60 -14.61 -17.97
CA VAL A 292 -2.26 -14.79 -16.55
C VAL A 292 -2.93 -16.05 -16.01
N ILE A 293 -2.16 -16.98 -15.44
CA ILE A 293 -2.62 -18.27 -14.92
C ILE A 293 -2.49 -18.28 -13.38
N GLY A 294 -3.60 -18.41 -12.65
CA GLY A 294 -3.61 -18.45 -11.18
C GLY A 294 -4.22 -19.74 -10.60
N GLY A 295 -4.39 -19.78 -9.27
CA GLY A 295 -5.04 -20.89 -8.56
C GLY A 295 -4.20 -22.18 -8.52
N GLY A 296 -4.85 -23.35 -8.39
CA GLY A 296 -4.18 -24.65 -8.26
C GLY A 296 -3.25 -25.01 -9.43
N ILE A 297 -3.54 -24.52 -10.64
CA ILE A 297 -2.66 -24.72 -11.82
C ILE A 297 -1.30 -24.03 -11.61
N ALA A 298 -1.27 -22.87 -10.95
CA ALA A 298 -0.03 -22.17 -10.66
C ALA A 298 0.88 -22.95 -9.68
N GLN A 299 0.32 -23.83 -8.86
CA GLN A 299 1.10 -24.69 -7.96
C GLN A 299 1.87 -25.78 -8.71
N ALA A 300 1.33 -26.26 -9.84
CA ALA A 300 1.97 -27.24 -10.72
C ALA A 300 2.74 -26.58 -11.89
N TRP A 301 2.93 -25.25 -11.88
CA TRP A 301 3.48 -24.49 -13.00
C TRP A 301 4.77 -25.08 -13.56
N TYR A 302 5.66 -25.54 -12.68
CA TYR A 302 6.94 -26.13 -13.08
C TYR A 302 6.80 -27.32 -14.03
N PHE A 303 5.77 -28.16 -13.86
CA PHE A 303 5.52 -29.34 -14.70
C PHE A 303 4.78 -29.00 -15.99
N ILE A 304 4.24 -27.78 -16.09
CA ILE A 304 3.35 -27.33 -17.15
C ILE A 304 4.05 -26.32 -18.08
N GLU A 305 4.92 -25.48 -17.54
CA GLU A 305 5.49 -24.30 -18.19
C GLU A 305 6.12 -24.60 -19.55
N ASN A 306 7.01 -25.59 -19.62
CA ASN A 306 7.75 -25.88 -20.85
C ASN A 306 6.82 -26.35 -21.97
N ASP A 307 5.99 -27.35 -21.70
CA ASP A 307 5.07 -27.92 -22.68
C ASP A 307 3.98 -26.94 -23.11
N LEU A 308 3.49 -26.12 -22.18
CA LEU A 308 2.52 -25.07 -22.47
C LEU A 308 3.15 -23.98 -23.35
N ASN A 309 4.35 -23.50 -23.00
CA ASN A 309 5.05 -22.49 -23.80
C ASN A 309 5.44 -23.00 -25.19
N ILE A 310 5.87 -24.27 -25.31
CA ILE A 310 6.16 -24.89 -26.61
C ILE A 310 4.89 -24.94 -27.46
N THR A 311 3.76 -25.34 -26.87
CA THR A 311 2.50 -25.46 -27.58
C THR A 311 1.98 -24.10 -28.02
N LEU A 312 2.05 -23.08 -27.16
CA LEU A 312 1.62 -21.73 -27.48
C LEU A 312 2.52 -21.07 -28.53
N LYS A 313 3.85 -21.16 -28.39
CA LYS A 313 4.82 -20.57 -29.35
C LYS A 313 4.76 -21.17 -30.75
N LYS A 314 4.25 -22.40 -30.91
CA LYS A 314 4.04 -23.01 -32.22
C LYS A 314 2.94 -22.34 -33.03
N SER A 315 1.99 -21.68 -32.37
CA SER A 315 0.79 -21.15 -33.03
C SER A 315 0.61 -19.64 -32.84
N CYS A 316 1.06 -19.06 -31.72
CA CYS A 316 0.86 -17.64 -31.42
C CYS A 316 1.99 -17.08 -30.53
N ASN A 317 2.36 -15.81 -30.73
CA ASN A 317 3.39 -15.15 -29.94
C ASN A 317 2.77 -14.37 -28.78
N VAL A 318 2.37 -15.08 -27.71
CA VAL A 318 1.72 -14.52 -26.51
C VAL A 318 2.61 -14.67 -25.28
N GLN A 319 2.63 -13.67 -24.41
CA GLN A 319 3.33 -13.77 -23.12
C GLN A 319 2.45 -14.48 -22.10
N VAL A 320 2.98 -15.51 -21.44
CA VAL A 320 2.28 -16.24 -20.38
C VAL A 320 2.92 -15.90 -19.04
N TYR A 321 2.10 -15.41 -18.12
CA TYR A 321 2.44 -15.11 -16.74
C TYR A 321 1.59 -15.96 -15.82
N PHE A 322 2.04 -16.12 -14.59
CA PHE A 322 1.24 -16.77 -13.55
C PHE A 322 1.09 -15.87 -12.33
N SER A 323 -0.03 -16.02 -11.64
CA SER A 323 -0.39 -15.31 -10.41
C SER A 323 -0.15 -16.24 -9.22
N LEU A 324 0.52 -15.72 -8.20
CA LEU A 324 0.86 -16.44 -6.96
C LEU A 324 -0.17 -16.22 -5.86
N SER A 325 -1.05 -15.26 -6.06
CA SER A 325 -2.05 -14.94 -5.07
C SER A 325 -3.10 -16.06 -5.07
N TYR A 326 -3.25 -16.70 -3.91
CA TYR A 326 -4.01 -17.93 -3.66
C TYR A 326 -5.53 -17.80 -3.91
N GLU A 327 -6.36 -18.71 -3.39
CA GLU A 327 -7.78 -18.94 -3.77
C GLU A 327 -8.72 -17.70 -3.77
N LYS A 328 -8.31 -16.56 -3.21
CA LYS A 328 -9.03 -15.27 -3.32
C LYS A 328 -8.65 -14.41 -4.53
N THR A 329 -7.81 -14.91 -5.45
CA THR A 329 -7.06 -14.01 -6.33
C THR A 329 -6.98 -14.49 -7.78
N ILE A 330 -8.01 -15.18 -8.29
CA ILE A 330 -8.14 -15.34 -9.74
C ILE A 330 -8.58 -14.01 -10.36
N CYS A 331 -9.70 -13.42 -9.91
CA CYS A 331 -10.15 -12.13 -10.44
C CYS A 331 -9.40 -10.95 -9.79
N LEU A 332 -9.19 -10.92 -8.47
CA LEU A 332 -8.43 -9.85 -7.83
C LEU A 332 -6.94 -9.90 -8.15
N GLY A 333 -6.38 -11.10 -8.39
CA GLY A 333 -4.98 -11.27 -8.78
C GLY A 333 -4.82 -11.05 -10.25
N ALA A 334 -5.72 -11.52 -11.12
CA ALA A 334 -5.72 -11.07 -12.50
C ALA A 334 -5.97 -9.57 -12.60
N VAL A 335 -6.79 -8.93 -11.75
CA VAL A 335 -6.99 -7.47 -11.76
C VAL A 335 -5.83 -6.70 -11.14
N GLN A 336 -5.21 -7.14 -10.03
CA GLN A 336 -3.99 -6.52 -9.48
C GLN A 336 -2.77 -6.76 -10.37
N GLN A 337 -2.67 -7.93 -11.00
CA GLN A 337 -1.60 -8.29 -11.92
C GLN A 337 -1.85 -7.68 -13.30
N GLN A 338 -3.09 -7.56 -13.77
CA GLN A 338 -3.43 -6.82 -14.98
C GLN A 338 -3.42 -5.32 -14.71
N LEU A 339 -3.62 -4.84 -13.49
CA LEU A 339 -3.24 -3.48 -13.09
C LEU A 339 -1.72 -3.37 -13.11
N SER A 340 -0.96 -4.29 -12.51
CA SER A 340 0.51 -4.25 -12.53
C SER A 340 1.09 -4.43 -13.94
N ILE A 341 0.39 -5.12 -14.85
CA ILE A 341 0.76 -5.34 -16.24
C ILE A 341 0.16 -4.28 -17.17
N LEU A 342 -1.00 -3.66 -16.87
CA LEU A 342 -1.46 -2.39 -17.44
C LEU A 342 -0.58 -1.23 -16.96
N PHE A 343 0.07 -1.37 -15.81
CA PHE A 343 1.10 -0.48 -15.25
C PHE A 343 2.52 -0.87 -15.68
N LYS A 344 2.73 -2.05 -16.28
CA LYS A 344 3.94 -2.37 -17.07
C LYS A 344 3.77 -2.02 -18.55
N SER A 345 2.54 -2.07 -19.09
CA SER A 345 2.22 -1.81 -20.51
C SER A 345 1.79 -0.37 -20.79
N LYS A 346 1.28 0.36 -19.80
CA LYS A 346 1.66 1.78 -19.63
C LYS A 346 2.99 1.72 -18.91
N ASN A 347 4.04 2.37 -19.39
CA ASN A 347 5.31 2.52 -18.66
C ASN A 347 5.08 3.28 -17.32
N LYS A 348 4.44 2.69 -16.32
CA LYS A 348 4.31 3.24 -14.98
C LYS A 348 5.42 2.61 -14.16
N PHE A 349 6.51 3.36 -14.06
CA PHE A 349 7.64 3.06 -13.20
C PHE A 349 7.15 2.68 -11.79
N ILE A 350 7.79 1.68 -11.15
CA ILE A 350 7.51 1.28 -9.75
C ILE A 350 7.54 2.49 -8.80
N ARG A 351 8.32 3.51 -9.16
CA ARG A 351 8.56 4.76 -8.43
C ARG A 351 8.35 5.93 -9.37
N GLN A 352 7.68 6.99 -8.92
CA GLN A 352 7.57 8.24 -9.68
C GLN A 352 8.51 9.28 -9.07
N THR A 353 9.73 9.32 -9.58
CA THR A 353 10.76 10.28 -9.15
C THR A 353 11.88 10.38 -10.18
N CYS A 354 12.56 11.53 -10.19
CA CYS A 354 13.82 11.69 -10.92
C CYS A 354 15.02 11.19 -10.10
N GLN A 355 14.85 10.83 -8.82
CA GLN A 355 15.94 10.40 -7.96
C GLN A 355 16.32 8.92 -8.16
N ASN A 356 17.63 8.68 -8.17
CA ASN A 356 18.21 7.35 -8.27
C ASN A 356 17.95 6.53 -7.00
N LEU A 357 17.79 5.22 -7.17
CA LEU A 357 17.86 4.26 -6.07
C LEU A 357 19.24 4.34 -5.40
N LEU A 358 19.32 3.97 -4.12
CA LEU A 358 20.62 3.74 -3.49
C LEU A 358 21.38 2.66 -4.27
N PRO A 359 22.63 2.92 -4.70
CA PRO A 359 23.43 1.92 -5.37
C PRO A 359 23.72 0.74 -4.43
N VAL A 360 23.86 -0.46 -4.98
CA VAL A 360 24.21 -1.65 -4.19
C VAL A 360 25.62 -1.54 -3.63
N ILE A 361 26.54 -0.93 -4.38
CA ILE A 361 27.95 -0.72 -4.00
C ILE A 361 28.23 0.78 -4.03
N LYS A 362 28.88 1.32 -2.99
CA LYS A 362 29.32 2.72 -2.98
C LYS A 362 30.49 2.92 -3.94
N THR A 363 30.35 3.87 -4.85
CA THR A 363 31.48 4.41 -5.61
C THR A 363 32.21 5.46 -4.78
N ILE A 364 33.50 5.25 -4.50
CA ILE A 364 34.31 6.14 -3.68
C ILE A 364 34.60 7.42 -4.48
N ASN A 365 33.90 8.51 -4.15
CA ASN A 365 34.28 9.85 -4.64
C ASN A 365 33.94 10.89 -3.57
N THR A 366 34.95 11.32 -2.80
CA THR A 366 34.78 12.04 -1.53
C THR A 366 35.15 13.53 -1.59
N ASN A 367 35.39 14.09 -2.77
CA ASN A 367 35.85 15.48 -2.91
C ASN A 367 34.71 16.53 -2.91
N HIS A 368 33.46 16.10 -2.92
CA HIS A 368 32.24 16.92 -3.00
C HIS A 368 31.17 16.39 -2.04
N TYR A 369 30.06 17.11 -1.93
CA TYR A 369 28.87 16.70 -1.17
C TYR A 369 28.51 15.23 -1.42
N ASP A 370 28.56 14.41 -0.37
CA ASP A 370 28.25 12.98 -0.42
C ASP A 370 26.73 12.78 -0.39
N LEU A 371 26.16 12.23 -1.46
CA LEU A 371 24.73 11.93 -1.52
C LEU A 371 24.36 10.63 -0.76
N TYR A 372 25.35 9.75 -0.54
CA TYR A 372 25.16 8.44 0.07
C TYR A 372 26.10 8.24 1.26
N PRO A 373 26.00 9.10 2.30
CA PRO A 373 26.82 8.97 3.50
C PRO A 373 26.54 7.61 4.16
N CYS A 374 27.58 6.80 4.32
CA CYS A 374 27.45 5.43 4.84
C CYS A 374 28.35 5.23 6.05
N HIS A 375 27.92 4.33 6.94
CA HIS A 375 28.62 3.98 8.16
C HIS A 375 29.03 2.51 8.11
N GLU A 376 30.34 2.28 8.23
CA GLU A 376 30.90 0.95 8.18
C GLU A 376 30.47 0.13 9.41
N ILE A 377 30.00 -1.09 9.17
CA ILE A 377 29.64 -2.03 10.23
C ILE A 377 30.91 -2.62 10.86
N PRO A 378 30.95 -2.81 12.19
CA PRO A 378 32.16 -3.29 12.87
C PRO A 378 32.48 -4.77 12.58
N ILE A 379 31.47 -5.57 12.22
CA ILE A 379 31.58 -7.00 11.96
C ILE A 379 30.49 -7.45 11.00
N GLY A 380 30.72 -8.55 10.28
CA GLY A 380 29.75 -9.17 9.39
C GLY A 380 29.71 -8.55 8.00
N ASN A 381 28.79 -9.02 7.17
CA ASN A 381 28.66 -8.62 5.78
C ASN A 381 27.20 -8.32 5.44
N ILE A 382 27.00 -7.51 4.41
CA ILE A 382 25.69 -7.23 3.82
C ILE A 382 25.50 -8.18 2.64
N GLY A 383 24.43 -8.99 2.68
CA GLY A 383 24.08 -9.89 1.60
C GLY A 383 23.35 -9.18 0.47
N ILE A 384 23.51 -9.68 -0.76
CA ILE A 384 22.98 -9.07 -1.99
C ILE A 384 22.06 -10.04 -2.74
N GLY A 385 20.87 -9.54 -3.04
CA GLY A 385 19.90 -10.14 -3.95
C GLY A 385 19.19 -11.37 -3.40
N TYR A 386 18.16 -11.79 -4.13
CA TYR A 386 17.32 -12.92 -3.76
C TYR A 386 18.07 -14.23 -3.65
N LYS A 387 19.11 -14.47 -4.46
CA LYS A 387 19.86 -15.73 -4.43
C LYS A 387 20.50 -15.96 -3.06
N GLN A 388 21.29 -15.01 -2.57
CA GLN A 388 21.97 -15.14 -1.27
C GLN A 388 20.97 -15.12 -0.12
N LEU A 389 19.93 -14.27 -0.21
CA LEU A 389 18.87 -14.24 0.79
C LEU A 389 18.19 -15.61 0.90
N ASN A 390 17.71 -16.14 -0.22
CA ASN A 390 16.98 -17.41 -0.24
C ASN A 390 17.87 -18.61 0.12
N GLU A 391 19.19 -18.53 -0.10
CA GLU A 391 20.17 -19.48 0.43
C GLU A 391 20.12 -19.55 1.96
N GLU A 392 20.14 -18.41 2.66
CA GLU A 392 20.02 -18.38 4.12
C GLU A 392 18.61 -18.78 4.60
N ILE A 393 17.57 -18.27 3.94
CA ILE A 393 16.19 -18.63 4.27
C ILE A 393 15.97 -20.14 4.18
N PHE A 394 16.49 -20.77 3.13
CA PHE A 394 16.37 -22.21 2.94
C PHE A 394 17.01 -22.99 4.10
N ARG A 395 18.20 -22.57 4.58
CA ARG A 395 18.83 -23.19 5.76
C ARG A 395 17.96 -23.05 7.01
N LEU A 396 17.36 -21.88 7.23
CA LEU A 396 16.44 -21.65 8.34
C LEU A 396 15.21 -22.56 8.26
N ILE A 397 14.63 -22.73 7.07
CA ILE A 397 13.49 -23.64 6.85
C ILE A 397 13.89 -25.10 7.11
N GLU A 398 15.08 -25.53 6.67
CA GLU A 398 15.56 -26.91 6.91
C GLU A 398 15.62 -27.23 8.41
N ILE A 399 16.05 -26.26 9.23
CA ILE A 399 16.21 -26.39 10.69
C ILE A 399 14.87 -26.23 11.43
N HIS A 400 14.14 -25.15 11.17
CA HIS A 400 13.01 -24.73 12.02
C HIS A 400 11.64 -25.16 11.51
N LYS A 401 11.52 -25.56 10.22
CA LYS A 401 10.27 -25.92 9.51
C LYS A 401 9.22 -24.81 9.38
N ILE A 402 9.24 -23.80 10.24
CA ILE A 402 8.40 -22.61 10.20
C ILE A 402 9.31 -21.39 10.03
N LEU A 403 8.97 -20.54 9.07
CA LEU A 403 9.62 -19.25 8.86
C LEU A 403 8.59 -18.12 8.90
N LEU A 404 8.94 -17.01 9.55
CA LEU A 404 8.09 -15.81 9.59
C LEU A 404 8.70 -14.72 8.72
N ILE A 405 7.93 -14.17 7.78
CA ILE A 405 8.31 -13.01 6.97
C ILE A 405 7.31 -11.89 7.28
N ASP A 406 7.71 -10.96 8.14
CA ASP A 406 6.93 -9.78 8.49
C ASP A 406 7.54 -8.54 7.79
N GLY A 407 6.87 -7.40 7.85
CA GLY A 407 7.43 -6.20 7.24
C GLY A 407 6.61 -4.94 7.35
N PHE A 408 7.19 -3.87 6.81
CA PHE A 408 6.62 -2.53 6.83
C PHE A 408 5.66 -2.30 5.64
N VAL A 409 4.85 -1.24 5.75
CA VAL A 409 3.92 -0.84 4.68
C VAL A 409 4.66 -0.50 3.37
N GLY A 410 4.08 -0.93 2.24
CA GLY A 410 4.67 -0.77 0.89
C GLY A 410 5.63 -1.87 0.45
N THR A 411 5.85 -2.88 1.29
CA THR A 411 6.63 -4.07 0.93
C THR A 411 5.92 -4.93 -0.12
N TYR A 412 6.65 -5.43 -1.12
CA TYR A 412 6.15 -6.37 -2.12
C TYR A 412 6.30 -7.83 -1.68
N PHE A 413 5.53 -8.22 -0.66
CA PHE A 413 5.57 -9.58 -0.10
C PHE A 413 5.40 -10.68 -1.16
N ASP A 414 4.59 -10.45 -2.19
CA ASP A 414 4.37 -11.40 -3.29
C ASP A 414 5.65 -11.69 -4.08
N GLU A 415 6.54 -10.71 -4.25
CA GLU A 415 7.84 -10.87 -4.93
C GLU A 415 8.81 -11.72 -4.08
N TYR A 416 8.82 -11.52 -2.76
CA TYR A 416 9.61 -12.35 -1.85
C TYR A 416 9.10 -13.80 -1.79
N ALA A 417 7.79 -13.99 -1.73
CA ALA A 417 7.19 -15.33 -1.81
C ALA A 417 7.52 -16.02 -3.13
N TYR A 418 7.45 -15.28 -4.24
CA TYR A 418 7.81 -15.78 -5.57
C TYR A 418 9.24 -16.31 -5.64
N GLU A 419 10.21 -15.45 -5.34
CA GLU A 419 11.62 -15.76 -5.48
C GLU A 419 12.04 -16.87 -4.52
N LEU A 420 11.48 -16.89 -3.30
CA LEU A 420 11.71 -17.97 -2.34
C LEU A 420 11.13 -19.30 -2.83
N ASN A 421 9.89 -19.32 -3.30
CA ASN A 421 9.26 -20.55 -3.79
C ASN A 421 10.02 -21.11 -5.01
N LYS A 422 10.40 -20.24 -5.94
CA LYS A 422 11.24 -20.58 -7.09
C LYS A 422 12.55 -21.23 -6.65
N TYR A 423 13.28 -20.56 -5.75
CA TYR A 423 14.54 -21.07 -5.22
C TYR A 423 14.38 -22.41 -4.48
N TYR A 424 13.34 -22.54 -3.64
CA TYR A 424 13.06 -23.75 -2.87
C TYR A 424 12.73 -24.94 -3.80
N ASN A 425 11.92 -24.72 -4.84
CA ASN A 425 11.55 -25.76 -5.81
C ASN A 425 12.73 -26.28 -6.65
N GLU A 426 13.74 -25.44 -6.90
CA GLU A 426 15.00 -25.89 -7.51
C GLU A 426 15.79 -26.83 -6.59
N LYS A 427 15.68 -26.66 -5.26
CA LYS A 427 16.34 -27.52 -4.27
C LYS A 427 15.57 -28.80 -3.99
N ILE A 428 14.23 -28.78 -4.01
CA ILE A 428 13.36 -29.97 -3.85
C ILE A 428 13.83 -31.09 -4.77
N LYS A 429 14.00 -30.80 -6.07
CA LYS A 429 14.42 -31.77 -7.09
C LYS A 429 15.73 -32.48 -6.78
N LYS A 430 16.63 -31.82 -6.04
CA LYS A 430 17.97 -32.32 -5.74
C LYS A 430 18.03 -33.08 -4.42
N LYS A 431 17.09 -32.82 -3.49
CA LYS A 431 17.13 -33.30 -2.10
C LYS A 431 15.91 -34.12 -1.66
N ASN A 432 14.89 -34.32 -2.51
CA ASN A 432 13.65 -35.03 -2.20
C ASN A 432 12.91 -34.45 -0.96
N LEU A 433 12.73 -33.13 -0.94
CA LEU A 433 12.08 -32.39 0.15
C LEU A 433 10.58 -32.17 -0.14
N SER A 434 9.76 -32.10 0.91
CA SER A 434 8.35 -31.68 0.80
C SER A 434 8.22 -30.25 0.28
N SER A 435 7.13 -29.97 -0.44
CA SER A 435 6.78 -28.64 -0.96
C SER A 435 6.62 -27.60 0.16
N LEU A 436 7.00 -26.35 -0.14
CA LEU A 436 6.87 -25.24 0.79
C LEU A 436 5.46 -24.64 0.77
N ILE A 437 4.82 -24.55 1.93
CA ILE A 437 3.46 -24.01 2.07
C ILE A 437 3.54 -22.55 2.51
N PHE A 438 2.73 -21.66 1.93
CA PHE A 438 2.67 -20.26 2.34
C PHE A 438 1.32 -19.91 2.96
N TYR A 439 1.35 -19.14 4.05
CA TYR A 439 0.18 -18.54 4.68
C TYR A 439 0.34 -17.02 4.70
N ASP A 440 -0.64 -16.29 4.15
CA ASP A 440 -0.58 -14.83 4.01
C ASP A 440 -1.43 -14.13 5.08
N THR A 441 -0.80 -13.42 6.00
CA THR A 441 -1.50 -12.73 7.10
C THR A 441 -2.26 -11.49 6.65
N ARG A 442 -2.03 -10.97 5.43
CA ARG A 442 -2.85 -9.90 4.86
C ARG A 442 -4.33 -10.32 4.77
N THR A 443 -4.59 -11.62 4.64
CA THR A 443 -5.96 -12.19 4.65
C THR A 443 -6.64 -12.17 6.02
N PHE A 444 -5.89 -11.88 7.08
CA PHE A 444 -6.37 -11.78 8.46
C PHE A 444 -6.65 -10.34 8.89
N LEU A 445 -6.43 -9.35 8.03
CA LEU A 445 -6.81 -7.97 8.32
C LEU A 445 -8.33 -7.87 8.46
N LYS A 446 -8.80 -7.17 9.50
CA LYS A 446 -10.22 -6.90 9.74
C LYS A 446 -10.73 -5.93 8.67
N ILE A 447 -11.68 -6.39 7.87
CA ILE A 447 -12.23 -5.64 6.72
C ILE A 447 -13.26 -4.57 7.16
N ASP A 448 -13.89 -4.73 8.33
CA ASP A 448 -14.94 -3.81 8.81
C ASP A 448 -14.50 -3.03 10.05
N ILE A 449 -13.79 -1.93 9.85
CA ILE A 449 -13.51 -0.98 10.93
C ILE A 449 -13.99 0.41 10.49
N ASN A 450 -15.30 0.59 10.44
CA ASN A 450 -15.87 1.83 9.92
C ASN A 450 -15.81 3.04 10.87
N ASN A 451 -15.42 2.88 12.16
CA ASN A 451 -15.46 4.00 13.13
C ASN A 451 -14.10 4.44 13.71
N LYS A 452 -13.15 3.55 14.03
CA LYS A 452 -11.94 3.94 14.78
C LYS A 452 -10.95 4.75 13.94
N GLN A 453 -10.63 4.34 12.71
CA GLN A 453 -9.67 5.05 11.85
C GLN A 453 -10.19 6.43 11.44
N LYS A 454 -11.50 6.55 11.19
CA LYS A 454 -12.13 7.84 10.84
C LYS A 454 -11.92 8.90 11.93
N LEU A 455 -11.82 8.50 13.20
CA LEU A 455 -11.50 9.42 14.32
C LEU A 455 -10.09 10.00 14.24
N TYR A 456 -9.15 9.34 13.57
CA TYR A 456 -7.77 9.81 13.39
C TYR A 456 -7.58 10.51 12.04
N LEU A 457 -8.46 10.24 11.07
CA LEU A 457 -8.48 10.89 9.76
C LEU A 457 -9.54 12.00 9.67
N GLN A 458 -9.89 12.64 10.80
CA GLN A 458 -10.78 13.80 10.85
C GLN A 458 -10.37 14.88 9.84
N TYR A 459 -11.29 15.78 9.49
CA TYR A 459 -11.12 16.78 8.43
C TYR A 459 -10.93 16.12 7.05
N SER A 460 -11.98 15.51 6.50
CA SER A 460 -11.91 14.70 5.26
C SER A 460 -11.27 15.41 4.08
N LYS A 461 -11.42 16.73 4.00
CA LYS A 461 -10.84 17.60 2.96
C LYS A 461 -9.45 18.19 3.27
N SER A 462 -8.93 17.96 4.47
CA SER A 462 -7.64 18.50 4.93
C SER A 462 -6.53 17.45 4.88
N ILE A 463 -5.29 17.89 4.63
CA ILE A 463 -4.07 17.09 4.79
C ILE A 463 -3.81 16.67 6.25
N PHE A 464 -4.45 17.34 7.22
CA PHE A 464 -4.24 17.09 8.64
C PHE A 464 -5.15 15.98 9.19
N GLY A 465 -4.67 15.30 10.21
CA GLY A 465 -5.34 14.27 10.99
C GLY A 465 -4.78 14.25 12.41
N LYS A 466 -5.04 13.17 13.14
CA LYS A 466 -4.57 12.97 14.52
C LYS A 466 -3.76 11.69 14.60
N LEU A 467 -2.62 11.72 15.28
CA LEU A 467 -1.74 10.55 15.39
C LEU A 467 -2.42 9.39 16.14
N ALA A 468 -2.42 8.20 15.56
CA ALA A 468 -3.02 6.99 16.12
C ALA A 468 -2.13 6.24 17.13
N ASN A 469 -1.46 6.97 18.02
CA ASN A 469 -0.52 6.44 19.00
C ASN A 469 -1.14 5.43 19.99
N ASN A 470 -2.47 5.43 20.13
CA ASN A 470 -3.21 4.57 21.07
C ASN A 470 -3.73 3.28 20.44
N LEU A 471 -3.57 3.07 19.12
CA LEU A 471 -3.99 1.84 18.45
C LEU A 471 -2.87 0.80 18.47
N ASN A 472 -3.24 -0.48 18.49
CA ASN A 472 -2.30 -1.61 18.42
C ASN A 472 -2.60 -2.44 17.16
N PHE A 473 -1.56 -2.75 16.37
CA PHE A 473 -1.73 -3.50 15.12
C PHE A 473 -2.43 -4.86 15.32
N LYS A 474 -2.00 -5.62 16.34
CA LYS A 474 -2.53 -6.95 16.63
C LYS A 474 -3.99 -6.90 17.08
N ASP A 475 -4.28 -6.06 18.06
CA ASP A 475 -5.59 -6.07 18.72
C ASP A 475 -6.67 -5.36 17.88
N ASP A 476 -6.30 -4.26 17.22
CA ASP A 476 -7.25 -3.45 16.47
C ASP A 476 -7.42 -3.93 15.02
N PHE A 477 -6.39 -4.48 14.37
CA PHE A 477 -6.42 -4.73 12.91
C PHE A 477 -6.31 -6.20 12.50
N ILE A 478 -5.83 -7.11 13.36
CA ILE A 478 -5.76 -8.54 13.04
C ILE A 478 -6.98 -9.28 13.58
N ASP A 479 -7.57 -10.12 12.74
CA ASP A 479 -8.58 -11.12 13.10
C ASP A 479 -7.93 -12.24 13.92
N LEU A 480 -8.06 -12.14 15.24
CA LEU A 480 -7.46 -13.07 16.19
C LEU A 480 -8.04 -14.50 16.05
N ASN A 481 -9.26 -14.66 15.54
CA ASN A 481 -9.85 -15.99 15.35
C ASN A 481 -9.13 -16.72 14.21
N LYS A 482 -8.93 -16.05 13.06
CA LYS A 482 -8.14 -16.60 11.95
C LYS A 482 -6.70 -16.86 12.35
N LEU A 483 -6.08 -15.92 13.07
CA LEU A 483 -4.72 -16.08 13.56
C LEU A 483 -4.59 -17.31 14.49
N ASN A 484 -5.50 -17.47 15.45
CA ASN A 484 -5.49 -18.61 16.37
C ASN A 484 -5.83 -19.93 15.68
N TYR A 485 -6.74 -19.91 14.71
CA TYR A 485 -7.02 -21.09 13.88
C TYR A 485 -5.77 -21.53 13.12
N LEU A 486 -5.06 -20.61 12.48
CA LEU A 486 -3.83 -20.93 11.77
C LEU A 486 -2.77 -21.52 12.72
N LYS A 487 -2.56 -20.92 13.89
CA LYS A 487 -1.60 -21.45 14.90
C LYS A 487 -1.81 -22.92 15.23
N ASN A 488 -3.06 -23.37 15.22
CA ASN A 488 -3.43 -24.75 15.56
C ASN A 488 -3.43 -25.69 14.35
N ASN A 489 -3.32 -25.18 13.11
CA ASN A 489 -3.51 -25.95 11.87
C ASN A 489 -2.37 -25.71 10.85
N LEU A 490 -1.13 -25.49 11.32
CA LEU A 490 0.03 -25.34 10.43
C LEU A 490 0.43 -26.67 9.80
N SER A 491 0.64 -26.64 8.49
CA SER A 491 1.34 -27.70 7.75
C SER A 491 2.82 -27.35 7.58
N TYR A 492 3.69 -28.35 7.45
CA TYR A 492 5.15 -28.15 7.44
C TYR A 492 5.81 -28.79 6.21
N PRO A 493 6.88 -28.20 5.67
CA PRO A 493 7.44 -26.88 6.03
C PRO A 493 6.57 -25.73 5.53
N CYS A 494 6.50 -24.63 6.29
CA CYS A 494 5.73 -23.45 5.90
C CYS A 494 6.43 -22.12 6.14
N VAL A 495 5.99 -21.13 5.37
CA VAL A 495 6.30 -19.71 5.51
C VAL A 495 5.02 -18.97 5.82
N ILE A 496 5.01 -18.19 6.90
CA ILE A 496 3.95 -17.23 7.16
C ILE A 496 4.47 -15.86 6.74
N ILE A 497 3.77 -15.20 5.82
CA ILE A 497 4.21 -13.97 5.17
C ILE A 497 3.17 -12.87 5.28
N GLY A 498 3.63 -11.64 5.49
CA GLY A 498 2.82 -10.42 5.53
C GLY A 498 2.85 -9.75 6.90
N PRO A 499 2.27 -8.53 7.00
CA PRO A 499 2.15 -7.80 8.25
C PRO A 499 1.52 -8.66 9.36
N GLY A 500 2.21 -8.81 10.48
CA GLY A 500 1.71 -9.59 11.63
C GLY A 500 1.99 -11.10 11.54
N ALA A 501 2.75 -11.57 10.54
CA ALA A 501 3.31 -12.93 10.52
C ALA A 501 4.05 -13.27 11.82
N SER A 502 4.71 -12.27 12.41
CA SER A 502 5.40 -12.33 13.69
C SER A 502 4.52 -12.72 14.89
N PHE A 503 3.18 -12.68 14.77
CA PHE A 503 2.25 -13.03 15.84
C PHE A 503 1.91 -14.52 15.93
N ILE A 504 2.34 -15.34 14.96
CA ILE A 504 2.14 -16.80 14.97
C ILE A 504 2.82 -17.44 16.17
N ASN A 505 4.12 -17.20 16.31
CA ASN A 505 4.90 -17.63 17.47
C ASN A 505 6.12 -16.72 17.65
N GLN A 506 6.77 -16.80 18.83
CA GLN A 506 7.92 -15.96 19.17
C GLN A 506 9.28 -16.63 18.90
N THR A 507 9.30 -17.93 18.62
CA THR A 507 10.52 -18.74 18.59
C THR A 507 11.05 -19.03 17.19
N SER A 508 10.20 -18.92 16.16
CA SER A 508 10.59 -19.18 14.77
C SER A 508 11.43 -18.02 14.22
N PRO A 509 12.37 -18.30 13.30
CA PRO A 509 13.16 -17.26 12.67
C PRO A 509 12.28 -16.21 11.99
N LEU A 510 12.62 -14.94 12.23
CA LEU A 510 11.90 -13.77 11.72
C LEU A 510 12.74 -13.04 10.69
N ILE A 511 12.21 -12.94 9.48
CA ILE A 511 12.72 -12.04 8.45
C ILE A 511 11.83 -10.81 8.48
N TYR A 512 12.44 -9.64 8.65
CA TYR A 512 11.72 -8.38 8.61
C TYR A 512 12.11 -7.61 7.35
N ILE A 513 11.13 -7.34 6.50
CA ILE A 513 11.31 -6.58 5.27
C ILE A 513 10.86 -5.15 5.50
N ASP A 514 11.77 -4.20 5.30
CA ASP A 514 11.52 -2.79 5.56
C ASP A 514 11.65 -1.96 4.28
N LEU A 515 11.06 -0.77 4.33
CA LEU A 515 11.11 0.20 3.25
C LEU A 515 11.19 1.60 3.87
N THR A 516 12.21 2.37 3.48
CA THR A 516 12.34 3.77 3.89
C THR A 516 11.18 4.61 3.36
N LYS A 517 10.75 5.60 4.15
CA LYS A 517 9.50 6.33 3.91
C LYS A 517 9.53 7.20 2.65
N ASN A 518 10.69 7.76 2.30
CA ASN A 518 10.90 8.45 1.02
C ASN A 518 10.64 7.52 -0.18
N GLU A 519 11.08 6.26 -0.11
CA GLU A 519 10.84 5.27 -1.16
C GLU A 519 9.38 4.84 -1.22
N LEU A 520 8.74 4.70 -0.06
CA LEU A 520 7.30 4.49 0.02
C LEU A 520 6.51 5.64 -0.62
N TYR A 521 6.93 6.88 -0.39
CA TYR A 521 6.31 8.06 -1.01
C TYR A 521 6.42 8.01 -2.54
N TYR A 522 7.58 7.63 -3.10
CA TYR A 522 7.72 7.48 -4.55
C TYR A 522 6.86 6.38 -5.15
N ARG A 523 6.63 5.29 -4.41
CA ARG A 523 5.70 4.23 -4.81
C ARG A 523 4.26 4.72 -4.78
N ILE A 524 3.89 5.54 -3.80
CA ILE A 524 2.56 6.16 -3.72
C ILE A 524 2.33 7.16 -4.85
N LEU A 525 3.32 8.00 -5.17
CA LEU A 525 3.25 8.90 -6.33
C LEU A 525 2.99 8.11 -7.62
N ALA A 526 3.67 6.97 -7.79
CA ALA A 526 3.44 6.04 -8.91
C ALA A 526 2.09 5.27 -8.82
N GLN A 527 1.42 5.32 -7.67
CA GLN A 527 0.22 4.54 -7.33
C GLN A 527 0.49 3.02 -7.37
N THR A 528 1.66 2.60 -6.90
CA THR A 528 2.11 1.20 -6.81
C THR A 528 2.23 0.71 -5.37
N SER A 529 1.88 1.54 -4.39
CA SER A 529 1.78 1.22 -2.96
C SER A 529 0.68 2.05 -2.32
N PHE A 530 0.07 1.53 -1.26
CA PHE A 530 -1.09 2.11 -0.58
C PHE A 530 -1.00 1.83 0.92
N SER A 531 -1.70 2.63 1.73
CA SER A 531 -1.88 2.34 3.16
C SER A 531 -2.58 1.00 3.37
N TYR A 532 -2.12 0.20 4.35
CA TYR A 532 -2.80 -1.04 4.73
C TYR A 532 -4.01 -0.78 5.62
N LEU A 533 -4.04 0.35 6.31
CA LEU A 533 -5.01 0.66 7.35
C LEU A 533 -6.07 1.69 6.91
N LYS A 534 -6.05 2.06 5.63
CA LYS A 534 -7.02 2.97 5.01
C LYS A 534 -8.46 2.46 5.22
N PRO A 535 -9.40 3.32 5.66
CA PRO A 535 -10.81 2.94 5.77
C PRO A 535 -11.41 2.57 4.41
N ILE A 536 -12.33 1.60 4.39
CA ILE A 536 -13.13 1.29 3.20
C ILE A 536 -14.23 2.36 3.09
N GLU A 537 -14.29 3.04 1.95
CA GLU A 537 -15.38 3.96 1.64
C GLU A 537 -16.63 3.14 1.30
N THR A 538 -17.62 3.15 2.19
CA THR A 538 -18.97 2.73 1.85
C THR A 538 -19.65 3.88 1.11
N ASN A 539 -20.36 3.60 0.01
CA ASN A 539 -21.08 4.59 -0.83
C ASN A 539 -22.19 5.38 -0.10
N GLN A 540 -22.25 5.31 1.24
CA GLN A 540 -23.06 6.18 2.07
C GLN A 540 -22.16 7.32 2.54
N GLU A 541 -22.28 8.47 1.88
CA GLU A 541 -21.86 9.74 2.46
C GLU A 541 -22.55 9.91 3.82
N ASP A 542 -21.84 9.55 4.88
CA ASP A 542 -22.30 9.76 6.24
C ASP A 542 -22.19 11.26 6.53
N ASN A 543 -23.23 12.00 6.13
CA ASN A 543 -23.40 13.44 6.36
C ASN A 543 -23.42 13.82 7.86
N SER A 544 -23.29 12.85 8.77
CA SER A 544 -23.31 13.00 10.22
C SER A 544 -21.95 13.40 10.84
N LEU A 545 -20.84 13.30 10.10
CA LEU A 545 -19.50 13.72 10.54
C LEU A 545 -19.08 15.11 10.01
N LYS A 546 -20.02 15.92 9.51
CA LYS A 546 -19.79 17.35 9.32
C LYS A 546 -19.64 18.00 10.70
N SER A 547 -18.40 18.19 11.12
CA SER A 547 -18.13 19.09 12.24
C SER A 547 -18.59 20.48 11.81
N ASN A 548 -19.36 21.17 12.64
CA ASN A 548 -19.85 22.54 12.37
C ASN A 548 -18.72 23.60 12.32
N ASN A 549 -17.46 23.21 12.14
CA ASN A 549 -16.27 24.07 12.20
C ASN A 549 -15.43 24.09 10.90
N ASP A 550 -15.83 23.35 9.86
CA ASP A 550 -15.06 23.24 8.61
C ASP A 550 -15.39 24.38 7.62
N ASN A 551 -14.92 25.60 7.92
CA ASN A 551 -15.12 26.79 7.07
C ASN A 551 -14.09 26.94 5.92
N ASP A 552 -13.23 25.95 5.70
CA ASP A 552 -12.17 25.93 4.66
C ASP A 552 -12.55 25.04 3.44
N ASP A 553 -13.82 25.11 3.02
CA ASP A 553 -14.59 24.00 2.45
C ASP A 553 -14.48 23.74 0.91
N ASP A 554 -13.50 24.30 0.19
CA ASP A 554 -13.45 24.26 -1.29
C ASP A 554 -12.38 23.33 -1.91
N TYR A 555 -11.58 22.60 -1.13
CA TYR A 555 -10.49 21.76 -1.65
C TYR A 555 -10.79 20.26 -1.54
N GLU A 556 -10.75 19.53 -2.65
CA GLU A 556 -10.78 18.07 -2.66
C GLU A 556 -9.34 17.53 -2.60
N LEU A 557 -9.06 16.71 -1.58
CA LEU A 557 -7.73 16.13 -1.39
C LEU A 557 -7.46 15.12 -2.51
N SER A 558 -6.33 15.24 -3.21
CA SER A 558 -5.95 14.25 -4.22
C SER A 558 -5.79 12.85 -3.58
N SER A 559 -6.06 11.80 -4.34
CA SER A 559 -5.92 10.41 -3.86
C SER A 559 -4.54 10.14 -3.24
N VAL A 560 -3.47 10.65 -3.87
CA VAL A 560 -2.09 10.57 -3.39
C VAL A 560 -1.91 11.27 -2.04
N MET A 561 -2.45 12.48 -1.87
CA MET A 561 -2.34 13.20 -0.61
C MET A 561 -3.15 12.54 0.50
N TYR A 562 -4.29 11.93 0.17
CA TYR A 562 -5.06 11.14 1.11
C TYR A 562 -4.30 9.88 1.56
N GLU A 563 -3.62 9.16 0.66
CA GLU A 563 -2.73 8.06 1.04
C GLU A 563 -1.61 8.52 1.97
N LYS A 564 -0.96 9.67 1.69
CA LYS A 564 0.07 10.25 2.56
C LYS A 564 -0.49 10.58 3.95
N LYS A 565 -1.71 11.11 4.02
CA LYS A 565 -2.43 11.35 5.29
C LYS A 565 -2.65 10.04 6.05
N CYS A 566 -3.15 9.00 5.40
CA CYS A 566 -3.33 7.69 6.02
C CYS A 566 -2.01 7.14 6.57
N LEU A 567 -0.94 7.19 5.79
CA LEU A 567 0.37 6.74 6.25
C LEU A 567 0.86 7.48 7.49
N TYR A 568 0.86 8.81 7.47
CA TYR A 568 1.43 9.61 8.56
C TYR A 568 0.63 9.45 9.86
N PHE A 569 -0.71 9.43 9.79
CA PHE A 569 -1.55 9.42 10.98
C PHE A 569 -1.96 8.04 11.48
N LEU A 570 -1.96 7.01 10.62
CA LEU A 570 -2.34 5.65 10.97
C LEU A 570 -1.17 4.67 10.84
N ASP A 571 -0.68 4.42 9.63
CA ASP A 571 0.27 3.32 9.39
C ASP A 571 1.59 3.55 10.13
N TYR A 572 2.20 4.73 10.03
CA TYR A 572 3.51 4.99 10.65
C TYR A 572 3.50 4.82 12.17
N PRO A 573 2.58 5.44 12.95
CA PRO A 573 2.52 5.21 14.40
C PRO A 573 2.38 3.73 14.79
N ILE A 574 1.56 2.99 14.05
CA ILE A 574 1.21 1.59 14.37
C ILE A 574 2.33 0.63 13.96
N PHE A 575 2.81 0.75 12.72
CA PHE A 575 3.86 -0.13 12.20
C PHE A 575 5.23 0.19 12.78
N ASN A 576 5.55 1.45 13.12
CA ASN A 576 6.81 1.75 13.80
C ASN A 576 6.86 1.12 15.19
N LYS A 577 5.75 1.16 15.95
CA LYS A 577 5.65 0.48 17.24
C LYS A 577 5.85 -1.03 17.09
N LEU A 578 5.19 -1.66 16.11
CA LEU A 578 5.40 -3.07 15.81
C LEU A 578 6.88 -3.35 15.48
N LYS A 579 7.44 -2.61 14.52
CA LYS A 579 8.84 -2.75 14.08
C LYS A 579 9.84 -2.67 15.24
N GLN A 580 9.61 -1.76 16.19
CA GLN A 580 10.40 -1.62 17.42
C GLN A 580 10.30 -2.84 18.33
N GLU A 581 9.09 -3.35 18.56
CA GLU A 581 8.85 -4.56 19.34
C GLU A 581 9.51 -5.81 18.69
N LEU A 582 9.63 -5.82 17.35
CA LEU A 582 10.22 -6.92 16.59
C LEU A 582 11.75 -6.89 16.53
N LEU A 583 12.38 -5.72 16.62
CA LEU A 583 13.82 -5.51 16.39
C LEU A 583 14.73 -6.53 17.11
N PRO A 584 14.57 -6.83 18.42
CA PRO A 584 15.47 -7.75 19.12
C PRO A 584 15.39 -9.20 18.65
N ARG A 585 14.33 -9.57 17.92
CA ARG A 585 14.05 -10.93 17.44
C ARG A 585 14.36 -11.13 15.97
N MET A 586 14.56 -10.06 15.21
CA MET A 586 14.83 -10.17 13.77
C MET A 586 16.04 -11.09 13.55
N THR A 587 15.84 -12.15 12.79
CA THR A 587 16.92 -13.04 12.35
C THR A 587 17.62 -12.46 11.14
N ILE A 588 16.86 -11.85 10.23
CA ILE A 588 17.35 -11.13 9.05
C ILE A 588 16.55 -9.84 8.91
N TYR A 589 17.25 -8.72 8.70
CA TYR A 589 16.67 -7.45 8.29
C TYR A 589 16.92 -7.25 6.79
N VAL A 590 15.89 -6.86 6.04
CA VAL A 590 15.95 -6.70 4.58
C VAL A 590 15.57 -5.28 4.20
N ASP A 591 16.46 -4.61 3.47
CA ASP A 591 16.17 -3.36 2.76
C ASP A 591 15.55 -3.68 1.40
N SER A 592 14.26 -3.35 1.26
CA SER A 592 13.46 -3.61 0.06
C SER A 592 13.38 -2.43 -0.92
N GLN A 593 14.22 -1.40 -0.76
CA GLN A 593 14.27 -0.26 -1.68
C GLN A 593 14.51 -0.70 -3.12
N ARG A 594 15.32 -1.74 -3.34
CA ARG A 594 15.67 -2.32 -4.65
C ARG A 594 14.81 -3.55 -4.94
N PRO A 595 13.72 -3.44 -5.73
CA PRO A 595 12.75 -4.54 -5.88
C PRO A 595 13.39 -5.87 -6.29
N HIS A 596 14.25 -5.86 -7.32
CA HIS A 596 14.84 -7.09 -7.87
C HIS A 596 16.21 -7.46 -7.25
N CYS A 597 16.73 -6.65 -6.33
CA CYS A 597 18.05 -6.87 -5.74
C CYS A 597 18.09 -6.33 -4.30
N PRO A 598 17.28 -6.91 -3.40
CA PRO A 598 17.27 -6.48 -2.01
C PRO A 598 18.63 -6.71 -1.37
N THR A 599 19.02 -5.84 -0.46
CA THR A 599 20.17 -6.08 0.41
C THR A 599 19.69 -6.44 1.79
N TRP A 600 20.44 -7.26 2.50
CA TRP A 600 20.00 -7.79 3.78
C TRP A 600 21.17 -8.01 4.73
N ILE A 601 20.88 -8.08 6.02
CA ILE A 601 21.86 -8.26 7.08
C ILE A 601 21.30 -9.17 8.17
N HIS A 602 22.15 -10.00 8.78
CA HIS A 602 21.74 -10.80 9.93
C HIS A 602 21.39 -9.90 11.11
N GLY A 603 20.31 -10.22 11.83
CA GLY A 603 19.79 -9.34 12.87
C GLY A 603 20.72 -9.17 14.07
N HIS A 604 21.56 -10.16 14.40
CA HIS A 604 22.61 -9.96 15.42
C HIS A 604 23.63 -8.90 15.01
N THR A 605 24.13 -8.99 13.77
CA THR A 605 25.03 -8.01 13.17
C THR A 605 24.39 -6.63 13.07
N PHE A 606 23.11 -6.58 12.69
CA PHE A 606 22.35 -5.33 12.62
C PHE A 606 22.26 -4.64 14.00
N ASN A 607 21.90 -5.38 15.05
CA ASN A 607 21.84 -4.83 16.41
C ASN A 607 23.20 -4.33 16.90
N GLN A 608 24.30 -5.01 16.57
CA GLN A 608 25.66 -4.55 16.86
C GLN A 608 25.99 -3.25 16.11
N ALA A 609 25.60 -3.15 14.83
CA ALA A 609 25.77 -1.92 14.05
C ALA A 609 24.98 -0.75 14.67
N LEU A 610 23.74 -0.96 15.12
CA LEU A 610 22.95 0.06 15.82
C LEU A 610 23.66 0.53 17.10
N ALA A 611 24.18 -0.37 17.92
CA ALA A 611 24.91 0.01 19.13
C ALA A 611 26.20 0.79 18.80
N TYR A 612 26.94 0.34 17.78
CA TYR A 612 28.18 0.97 17.32
C TYR A 612 27.95 2.41 16.80
N LEU A 613 26.87 2.63 16.03
CA LEU A 613 26.52 3.94 15.47
C LEU A 613 26.43 5.05 16.52
N THR A 614 26.08 4.73 17.76
CA THR A 614 26.03 5.72 18.86
C THR A 614 27.40 6.28 19.24
N ASN A 615 28.50 5.66 18.80
CA ASN A 615 29.87 6.05 19.16
C ASN A 615 30.65 6.62 17.97
N VAL A 616 29.95 6.97 16.88
CA VAL A 616 30.53 7.62 15.70
C VAL A 616 29.68 8.83 15.32
N PRO A 617 30.25 9.88 14.70
CA PRO A 617 29.46 10.94 14.11
C PRO A 617 28.59 10.39 12.96
N ILE A 618 27.30 10.71 12.99
CA ILE A 618 26.27 10.10 12.16
C ILE A 618 25.80 11.11 11.12
N ARG A 619 25.63 10.66 9.88
CA ARG A 619 24.92 11.41 8.85
C ARG A 619 23.82 10.53 8.28
N VAL A 620 22.63 11.09 8.15
CA VAL A 620 21.49 10.42 7.52
C VAL A 620 21.57 10.58 6.00
N ARG A 621 20.86 9.74 5.25
CA ARG A 621 20.75 9.90 3.80
C ARG A 621 19.92 11.15 3.50
N PRO A 622 20.48 12.21 2.88
CA PRO A 622 19.73 13.40 2.53
C PRO A 622 18.72 13.11 1.41
N TRP A 623 17.63 13.85 1.40
CA TRP A 623 16.57 13.72 0.40
C TRP A 623 16.19 15.10 -0.18
N PHE A 624 15.94 15.19 -1.50
CA PHE A 624 15.70 16.47 -2.19
C PHE A 624 14.33 16.52 -2.88
N GLU A 625 13.49 17.49 -2.58
CA GLU A 625 12.14 17.56 -3.18
C GLU A 625 11.96 18.81 -4.06
N ALA A 626 11.38 18.61 -5.23
CA ALA A 626 10.94 19.70 -6.10
C ALA A 626 9.73 20.41 -5.50
N GLY A 627 9.54 21.69 -5.82
CA GLY A 627 8.41 22.43 -5.28
C GLY A 627 8.03 23.63 -6.13
N SER A 628 6.83 24.16 -5.92
CA SER A 628 6.30 25.27 -6.71
C SER A 628 7.14 26.55 -6.60
N TRP A 629 7.83 26.75 -5.49
CA TRP A 629 8.76 27.87 -5.26
C TRP A 629 10.23 27.53 -5.52
N GLY A 630 10.55 26.26 -5.80
CA GLY A 630 11.92 25.76 -5.73
C GLY A 630 12.90 26.43 -6.68
N GLY A 631 14.13 26.56 -6.20
CA GLY A 631 15.23 27.23 -6.87
C GLY A 631 16.21 26.30 -7.59
N GLN A 632 17.38 26.87 -7.88
CA GLN A 632 18.44 26.26 -8.70
C GLN A 632 19.77 26.10 -7.97
N TRP A 633 19.90 26.63 -6.75
CA TRP A 633 21.17 26.61 -6.02
C TRP A 633 21.56 25.19 -5.62
N LEU A 634 20.62 24.39 -5.11
CA LEU A 634 20.88 22.99 -4.73
C LEU A 634 21.39 22.15 -5.91
N LYS A 635 20.87 22.39 -7.12
CA LYS A 635 21.36 21.74 -8.36
C LYS A 635 22.81 22.12 -8.66
N SER A 636 23.17 23.38 -8.41
CA SER A 636 24.51 23.90 -8.71
C SER A 636 25.59 23.36 -7.77
N ILE A 637 25.25 23.19 -6.48
CA ILE A 637 26.19 22.72 -5.46
C ILE A 637 26.26 21.19 -5.42
N CYS A 638 25.11 20.51 -5.50
CA CYS A 638 25.02 19.05 -5.38
C CYS A 638 24.94 18.38 -6.76
N LYS A 639 26.05 18.34 -7.51
CA LYS A 639 26.08 17.83 -8.89
C LYS A 639 25.58 16.38 -9.07
N ASN A 640 25.65 15.56 -8.02
CA ASN A 640 25.26 14.16 -8.05
C ASN A 640 23.74 13.94 -7.86
N ILE A 641 22.96 14.98 -7.54
CA ILE A 641 21.49 14.88 -7.55
C ILE A 641 20.98 14.89 -8.99
N SER A 642 19.75 14.43 -9.18
CA SER A 642 19.16 14.35 -10.52
C SER A 642 18.98 15.72 -11.15
N GLN A 643 19.70 15.96 -12.24
CA GLN A 643 19.61 17.23 -12.97
C GLN A 643 18.35 17.33 -13.84
N LEU A 644 17.61 16.23 -13.98
CA LEU A 644 16.34 16.16 -14.72
C LEU A 644 15.17 16.83 -13.97
N SER A 645 15.27 16.99 -12.65
CA SER A 645 14.25 17.74 -11.88
C SER A 645 14.23 19.21 -12.32
N LYS A 646 13.04 19.79 -12.48
CA LYS A 646 12.85 21.20 -12.88
C LYS A 646 13.55 22.16 -11.91
N ASN A 647 13.39 21.89 -10.62
CA ASN A 647 13.98 22.65 -9.52
C ASN A 647 14.13 21.76 -8.28
N TYR A 648 14.68 22.33 -7.22
CA TYR A 648 14.58 21.79 -5.87
C TYR A 648 14.17 22.90 -4.92
N ALA A 649 13.11 22.65 -4.15
CA ALA A 649 12.65 23.53 -3.10
C ALA A 649 13.29 23.14 -1.77
N TRP A 650 13.30 21.84 -1.47
CA TRP A 650 13.77 21.31 -0.21
C TRP A 650 15.02 20.43 -0.36
N SER A 651 15.94 20.54 0.60
CA SER A 651 16.84 19.44 0.98
C SER A 651 16.59 19.05 2.44
N TYR A 652 16.11 17.83 2.63
CA TYR A 652 15.89 17.18 3.91
C TYR A 652 17.23 16.59 4.40
N GLU A 653 18.09 17.44 5.00
CA GLU A 653 19.40 16.99 5.51
C GLU A 653 19.27 16.18 6.79
N MET A 654 18.35 16.55 7.69
CA MET A 654 18.03 15.79 8.90
C MET A 654 16.58 16.02 9.36
N ILE A 655 15.63 15.61 8.52
CA ILE A 655 14.21 15.50 8.88
C ILE A 655 13.93 14.03 9.16
N THR A 656 14.30 13.61 10.37
CA THR A 656 14.35 12.20 10.76
C THR A 656 13.07 11.38 10.58
N PRO A 657 11.84 11.96 10.59
CA PRO A 657 10.65 11.22 10.18
C PRO A 657 10.73 10.65 8.76
N GLU A 658 11.56 11.19 7.87
CA GLU A 658 11.68 10.78 6.45
C GLU A 658 13.04 10.18 6.07
N ASN A 659 14.11 10.50 6.81
CA ASN A 659 15.45 10.04 6.46
C ASN A 659 15.74 8.60 6.96
N GLY A 660 16.61 7.91 6.21
CA GLY A 660 17.25 6.67 6.63
C GLY A 660 18.73 6.84 6.96
N ILE A 661 19.35 5.78 7.48
CA ILE A 661 20.79 5.66 7.71
C ILE A 661 21.29 4.55 6.80
N ILE A 662 22.44 4.77 6.14
CA ILE A 662 23.08 3.78 5.28
C ILE A 662 24.21 3.10 6.04
N LEU A 663 24.19 1.77 6.10
CA LEU A 663 25.30 0.93 6.52
C LEU A 663 26.14 0.51 5.31
N SER A 664 27.43 0.27 5.55
CA SER A 664 28.31 -0.38 4.58
C SER A 664 29.12 -1.51 5.20
N ASP A 665 29.45 -2.53 4.41
CA ASP A 665 30.44 -3.57 4.80
C ASP A 665 31.83 -3.30 4.18
N GLU A 666 32.79 -4.18 4.44
CA GLU A 666 34.16 -4.10 3.92
C GLU A 666 34.24 -4.10 2.38
N ASN A 667 33.21 -4.62 1.72
CA ASN A 667 33.09 -4.67 0.26
C ASN A 667 32.32 -3.47 -0.31
N ASN A 668 32.02 -2.47 0.54
CA ASN A 668 31.22 -1.28 0.23
C ASN A 668 29.79 -1.59 -0.23
N HIS A 669 29.24 -2.75 0.13
CA HIS A 669 27.83 -3.03 -0.10
C HIS A 669 26.96 -2.15 0.80
N LEU A 670 25.86 -1.60 0.29
CA LEU A 670 25.04 -0.64 1.01
C LEU A 670 23.70 -1.23 1.44
N LEU A 671 23.28 -0.91 2.66
CA LEU A 671 21.96 -1.25 3.18
C LEU A 671 21.39 -0.03 3.92
N GLU A 672 20.18 0.41 3.56
CA GLU A 672 19.50 1.50 4.26
C GLU A 672 18.43 0.98 5.22
N PHE A 673 18.27 1.67 6.33
CA PHE A 673 17.21 1.45 7.30
C PHE A 673 16.69 2.78 7.86
N SER A 674 15.47 2.80 8.41
CA SER A 674 14.85 4.06 8.83
C SER A 674 15.45 4.63 10.13
N TRP A 675 15.56 5.95 10.23
CA TRP A 675 16.06 6.61 11.45
C TRP A 675 15.21 6.25 12.68
N ASP A 676 13.89 6.16 12.55
CA ASP A 676 13.00 5.88 13.68
C ASP A 676 13.32 4.54 14.37
N LEU A 677 13.85 3.56 13.62
CA LEU A 677 14.31 2.28 14.17
C LEU A 677 15.62 2.40 14.97
N PHE A 678 16.56 3.21 14.45
CA PHE A 678 17.79 3.54 15.18
C PHE A 678 17.49 4.30 16.47
N TYR A 679 16.73 5.38 16.35
CA TYR A 679 16.51 6.31 17.44
C TYR A 679 15.73 5.68 18.59
N SER A 680 14.63 4.98 18.30
CA SER A 680 13.84 4.29 19.34
C SER A 680 14.63 3.25 20.13
N SER A 681 15.65 2.62 19.54
CA SER A 681 16.49 1.64 20.23
C SER A 681 17.71 2.25 20.95
N GLN A 682 18.13 3.47 20.56
CA GLN A 682 19.38 4.09 21.02
C GLN A 682 19.25 5.53 21.56
N ALA A 683 18.03 6.06 21.74
CA ALA A 683 17.78 7.47 22.06
C ALA A 683 18.52 7.97 23.30
N ASN A 684 18.71 7.14 24.32
CA ASN A 684 19.44 7.53 25.53
C ASN A 684 20.91 7.88 25.25
N ARG A 685 21.60 7.08 24.42
CA ARG A 685 23.01 7.31 24.04
C ARG A 685 23.16 8.49 23.10
N ILE A 686 22.15 8.70 22.25
CA ILE A 686 22.10 9.83 21.32
C ILE A 686 21.89 11.14 22.06
N LEU A 687 20.83 11.23 22.88
CA LEU A 687 20.44 12.45 23.59
C LEU A 687 21.35 12.76 24.79
N GLY A 688 21.85 11.72 25.48
CA GLY A 688 22.66 11.87 26.69
C GLY A 688 21.80 12.17 27.91
N ASN A 689 21.74 13.44 28.30
CA ASN A 689 21.12 13.90 29.53
C ASN A 689 19.72 13.29 29.81
N ASP A 690 19.50 12.84 31.05
CA ASP A 690 18.24 12.17 31.45
C ASP A 690 17.00 13.03 31.26
N LYS A 691 17.09 14.36 31.40
CA LYS A 691 15.96 15.27 31.15
C LYS A 691 15.62 15.30 29.67
N HIS A 692 16.62 15.42 28.80
CA HIS A 692 16.44 15.37 27.35
C HIS A 692 15.85 14.03 26.91
N TYR A 693 16.35 12.92 27.44
CA TYR A 693 15.81 11.59 27.18
C TYR A 693 14.36 11.43 27.64
N ARG A 694 13.98 11.92 28.83
CA ARG A 694 12.58 11.84 29.30
C ARG A 694 11.61 12.59 28.38
N LEU A 695 12.04 13.70 27.78
CA LEU A 695 11.19 14.53 26.92
C LEU A 695 11.10 13.98 25.49
N PHE A 696 12.23 13.54 24.93
CA PHE A 696 12.35 13.22 23.50
C PHE A 696 12.68 11.76 23.19
N GLY A 697 13.01 10.94 24.20
CA GLY A 697 13.37 9.53 24.01
C GLY A 697 12.18 8.61 23.76
N GLY A 698 10.97 9.02 24.18
CA GLY A 698 9.72 8.30 23.93
C GLY A 698 8.98 8.76 22.66
N SER A 699 9.62 9.57 21.81
CA SER A 699 9.12 9.90 20.46
C SER A 699 9.93 9.13 19.42
N ASN A 700 9.33 8.90 18.25
CA ASN A 700 10.06 8.35 17.09
C ASN A 700 10.88 9.43 16.36
N ASP A 701 10.68 10.68 16.76
CA ASP A 701 11.21 11.85 16.08
C ASP A 701 12.28 12.49 16.97
N PHE A 702 13.46 12.64 16.40
CA PHE A 702 14.58 13.37 17.00
C PHE A 702 14.22 14.87 17.09
N PRO A 703 14.60 15.58 18.16
CA PRO A 703 14.00 16.88 18.50
C PRO A 703 14.28 18.04 17.54
N ILE A 704 15.42 18.05 16.84
CA ILE A 704 15.84 19.17 15.98
C ILE A 704 16.01 18.67 14.55
N ARG A 705 15.51 19.42 13.57
CA ARG A 705 15.71 19.16 12.15
C ARG A 705 16.44 20.30 11.45
N PHE A 706 17.21 19.94 10.42
CA PHE A 706 17.88 20.84 9.48
C PHE A 706 17.34 20.56 8.07
N ASP A 707 16.90 21.61 7.39
CA ASP A 707 16.50 21.54 5.99
C ASP A 707 16.82 22.82 5.22
N PHE A 708 17.15 22.66 3.94
CA PHE A 708 17.38 23.79 3.06
C PHE A 708 16.10 24.18 2.34
N LEU A 709 15.80 25.47 2.35
CA LEU A 709 14.76 26.12 1.56
C LEU A 709 15.43 26.96 0.47
N ASP A 710 15.46 26.43 -0.75
CA ASP A 710 16.07 27.07 -1.91
C ASP A 710 15.04 27.89 -2.72
N THR A 711 15.12 29.21 -2.63
CA THR A 711 14.32 30.15 -3.44
C THR A 711 15.15 30.85 -4.52
N MET A 712 16.37 30.37 -4.77
CA MET A 712 17.30 30.96 -5.73
C MET A 712 16.81 30.78 -7.16
N ASP A 713 16.52 31.88 -7.87
CA ASP A 713 15.83 31.85 -9.18
C ASP A 713 14.44 31.17 -9.14
N GLY A 714 13.86 31.05 -7.94
CA GLY A 714 12.54 30.49 -7.69
C GLY A 714 11.53 31.59 -7.36
N GLY A 715 10.68 31.33 -6.36
CA GLY A 715 9.73 32.33 -5.84
C GLY A 715 9.66 32.32 -4.33
N ASN A 716 8.86 33.24 -3.76
CA ASN A 716 8.62 33.31 -2.32
C ASN A 716 8.02 32.01 -1.78
N LEU A 717 8.35 31.65 -0.53
CA LEU A 717 7.57 30.67 0.22
C LEU A 717 6.18 31.23 0.55
N SER A 718 5.25 30.33 0.90
CA SER A 718 3.92 30.73 1.37
C SER A 718 4.00 31.54 2.65
N ILE A 719 3.14 32.55 2.77
CA ILE A 719 2.88 33.24 4.04
C ILE A 719 2.19 32.25 4.98
N GLN A 720 2.84 31.96 6.09
CA GLN A 720 2.48 30.84 6.96
C GLN A 720 2.72 31.14 8.44
N CYS A 721 2.19 30.25 9.29
CA CYS A 721 2.54 30.18 10.70
C CYS A 721 2.47 28.74 11.21
N HIS A 722 3.06 28.51 12.39
CA HIS A 722 2.98 27.23 13.10
C HIS A 722 2.05 27.34 14.31
N PRO A 723 1.29 26.28 14.63
CA PRO A 723 0.40 26.26 15.79
C PRO A 723 1.16 26.35 17.12
N ASN A 724 0.51 26.80 18.20
CA ASN A 724 1.09 26.62 19.53
C ASN A 724 0.98 25.16 20.02
N LEU A 725 1.71 24.84 21.08
CA LEU A 725 1.77 23.50 21.66
C LEU A 725 0.41 22.97 22.12
N GLN A 726 -0.45 23.81 22.71
CA GLN A 726 -1.77 23.39 23.16
C GLN A 726 -2.66 23.02 21.96
N TYR A 727 -2.62 23.82 20.90
CA TYR A 727 -3.36 23.56 19.67
C TYR A 727 -2.92 22.25 19.02
N MET A 728 -1.61 22.00 18.97
CA MET A 728 -1.00 20.76 18.47
C MET A 728 -1.49 19.51 19.23
N ARG A 729 -1.46 19.56 20.57
CA ARG A 729 -1.91 18.46 21.43
C ARG A 729 -3.39 18.16 21.25
N THR A 730 -4.24 19.18 21.28
CA THR A 730 -5.70 19.01 21.21
C THR A 730 -6.17 18.53 19.83
N ASN A 731 -5.68 19.15 18.75
CA ASN A 731 -6.20 18.92 17.41
C ASN A 731 -5.49 17.76 16.68
N PHE A 732 -4.20 17.55 16.90
CA PHE A 732 -3.39 16.61 16.11
C PHE A 732 -2.71 15.50 16.93
N GLY A 733 -2.74 15.60 18.27
CA GLY A 733 -2.16 14.57 19.15
C GLY A 733 -0.63 14.57 19.22
N GLU A 734 -0.01 15.67 18.79
CA GLU A 734 1.44 15.87 18.80
C GLU A 734 1.94 16.27 20.20
N LYS A 735 3.20 15.93 20.49
CA LYS A 735 3.81 16.20 21.82
C LYS A 735 4.58 17.51 21.88
N ILE A 736 5.03 17.99 20.72
CA ILE A 736 5.83 19.20 20.53
C ILE A 736 5.20 20.05 19.41
N THR A 737 5.60 21.31 19.31
CA THR A 737 5.22 22.17 18.18
C THR A 737 6.43 22.59 17.35
N GLN A 738 6.18 23.12 16.15
CA GLN A 738 7.20 23.62 15.25
C GLN A 738 7.59 25.04 15.67
N ASP A 739 8.70 25.10 16.39
CA ASP A 739 9.47 26.29 16.64
C ASP A 739 10.67 26.32 15.70
N GLU A 740 10.84 27.38 14.92
CA GLU A 740 11.83 27.42 13.85
C GLU A 740 12.71 28.67 13.87
N THR A 741 13.77 28.61 13.09
CA THR A 741 14.71 29.70 12.86
C THR A 741 15.20 29.63 11.43
N TYR A 742 15.49 30.79 10.83
CA TYR A 742 16.09 30.89 9.51
C TYR A 742 17.52 31.36 9.64
N TYR A 743 18.47 30.51 9.22
CA TYR A 743 19.84 30.91 9.00
C TYR A 743 20.08 31.11 7.50
N ILE A 744 20.49 32.30 7.10
CA ILE A 744 20.67 32.61 5.68
C ILE A 744 22.02 32.07 5.22
N VAL A 745 22.02 31.04 4.39
CA VAL A 745 23.26 30.38 3.94
C VAL A 745 23.81 31.03 2.67
N GLU A 746 22.93 31.47 1.77
CA GLU A 746 23.33 32.14 0.53
C GLU A 746 22.28 33.18 0.11
N THR A 747 22.73 34.26 -0.52
CA THR A 747 21.85 35.24 -1.17
C THR A 747 22.27 35.44 -2.62
N LYS A 748 21.34 35.86 -3.48
CA LYS A 748 21.63 35.99 -4.91
C LYS A 748 22.74 37.02 -5.21
N GLN A 749 22.79 38.11 -4.44
CA GLN A 749 23.84 39.12 -4.57
C GLN A 749 25.22 38.59 -4.18
N HIS A 750 25.31 37.63 -3.26
CA HIS A 750 26.58 37.01 -2.88
C HIS A 750 26.94 35.80 -3.77
N TRP A 751 25.94 35.09 -4.30
CA TRP A 751 26.12 33.87 -5.09
C TRP A 751 26.98 34.08 -6.35
N LYS A 752 26.85 35.23 -7.03
CA LYS A 752 27.69 35.60 -8.18
C LYS A 752 28.09 37.06 -8.15
N GLU A 753 29.36 37.34 -8.49
CA GLU A 753 29.92 38.70 -8.46
C GLU A 753 29.15 39.68 -9.37
N GLU A 754 28.60 39.20 -10.49
CA GLU A 754 27.80 40.02 -11.42
C GLU A 754 26.49 40.57 -10.79
N TYR A 755 25.98 39.94 -9.73
CA TYR A 755 24.72 40.32 -9.07
C TYR A 755 24.92 41.22 -7.86
N LYS A 756 26.17 41.42 -7.41
CA LYS A 756 26.52 42.04 -6.14
C LYS A 756 25.92 43.43 -5.89
N ASN A 757 25.75 44.22 -6.95
CA ASN A 757 25.26 45.60 -6.87
C ASN A 757 23.83 45.78 -7.44
N ASP A 758 23.11 44.69 -7.74
CA ASP A 758 21.73 44.79 -8.22
C ASP A 758 20.75 44.74 -7.04
N GLU A 759 20.24 45.91 -6.64
CA GLU A 759 19.28 46.04 -5.54
C GLU A 759 17.95 45.30 -5.80
N LYS A 760 17.60 45.01 -7.05
CA LYS A 760 16.38 44.23 -7.37
C LYS A 760 16.52 42.75 -6.99
N LEU A 761 17.74 42.29 -6.77
CA LEU A 761 18.07 40.92 -6.38
C LEU A 761 18.28 40.77 -4.87
N SER A 762 18.07 41.83 -4.08
CA SER A 762 18.17 41.79 -2.63
C SER A 762 17.24 40.73 -2.03
N ALA A 763 17.78 39.95 -1.10
CA ALA A 763 17.05 38.92 -0.37
C ALA A 763 16.33 39.53 0.84
N HIS A 764 15.17 38.97 1.19
CA HIS A 764 14.36 39.45 2.30
C HIS A 764 13.60 38.31 2.99
N VAL A 765 13.26 38.49 4.25
CA VAL A 765 12.37 37.61 5.02
C VAL A 765 11.11 38.40 5.39
N TYR A 766 9.94 37.84 5.10
CA TYR A 766 8.68 38.35 5.62
C TYR A 766 8.53 37.82 7.05
N LEU A 767 8.46 38.69 8.06
CA LEU A 767 8.48 38.26 9.46
C LEU A 767 7.74 39.24 10.36
N GLY A 768 6.72 38.76 11.07
CA GLY A 768 5.96 39.57 12.02
C GLY A 768 5.06 40.63 11.37
N PHE A 769 4.13 41.16 12.15
CA PHE A 769 3.17 42.16 11.67
C PHE A 769 3.67 43.59 11.89
N HIS A 770 3.13 44.54 11.13
CA HIS A 770 3.27 45.97 11.43
C HIS A 770 2.56 46.36 12.73
N ASP A 771 2.96 47.47 13.35
CA ASP A 771 2.40 47.91 14.63
C ASP A 771 0.89 48.20 14.60
N ASN A 772 0.40 48.69 13.47
CA ASN A 772 -0.98 49.09 13.24
C ASN A 772 -1.86 47.98 12.62
N ILE A 773 -1.45 46.71 12.72
CA ILE A 773 -2.18 45.58 12.15
C ILE A 773 -3.62 45.50 12.71
N ASN A 774 -4.60 45.39 11.81
CA ASN A 774 -5.98 45.03 12.14
C ASN A 774 -6.22 43.55 11.79
N PRO A 775 -6.40 42.66 12.79
CA PRO A 775 -6.60 41.22 12.55
C PRO A 775 -7.80 40.88 11.67
N GLU A 776 -8.93 41.58 11.86
CA GLU A 776 -10.15 41.32 11.09
C GLU A 776 -9.97 41.75 9.64
N GLU A 777 -9.34 42.91 9.41
CA GLU A 777 -9.04 43.38 8.06
C GLU A 777 -8.11 42.41 7.33
N PHE A 778 -7.08 41.90 8.01
CA PHE A 778 -6.16 40.90 7.45
C PHE A 778 -6.89 39.59 7.11
N HIS A 779 -7.75 39.11 8.00
CA HIS A 779 -8.57 37.92 7.76
C HIS A 779 -9.47 38.08 6.53
N GLN A 780 -10.21 39.18 6.45
CA GLN A 780 -11.07 39.47 5.30
C GLN A 780 -10.27 39.62 4.00
N ALA A 781 -9.06 40.19 4.06
CA ALA A 781 -8.18 40.29 2.90
C ALA A 781 -7.71 38.92 2.40
N LEU A 782 -7.38 37.98 3.30
CA LEU A 782 -7.04 36.60 2.95
C LEU A 782 -8.23 35.87 2.31
N LEU A 783 -9.41 35.97 2.92
CA LEU A 783 -10.64 35.34 2.42
C LEU A 783 -11.05 35.90 1.05
N SER A 784 -10.95 37.22 0.86
CA SER A 784 -11.25 37.89 -0.41
C SER A 784 -10.24 37.50 -1.49
N SER A 785 -8.95 37.46 -1.16
CA SER A 785 -7.89 36.96 -2.05
C SER A 785 -8.18 35.54 -2.54
N ARG A 786 -8.57 34.63 -1.64
CA ARG A 786 -8.95 33.26 -1.97
C ARG A 786 -10.19 33.20 -2.88
N ARG A 787 -11.26 33.91 -2.51
CA ARG A 787 -12.55 33.88 -3.22
C ARG A 787 -12.51 34.54 -4.59
N GLU A 788 -11.79 35.65 -4.71
CA GLU A 788 -11.76 36.47 -5.92
C GLU A 788 -10.53 36.20 -6.80
N HIS A 789 -9.62 35.31 -6.37
CA HIS A 789 -8.32 35.07 -7.01
C HIS A 789 -7.53 36.36 -7.27
N LYS A 790 -7.54 37.28 -6.30
CA LYS A 790 -6.80 38.55 -6.36
C LYS A 790 -5.56 38.51 -5.49
N LYS A 791 -4.45 39.05 -5.99
CA LYS A 791 -3.20 39.07 -5.22
C LYS A 791 -3.35 39.92 -3.96
N LEU A 792 -2.85 39.41 -2.84
CA LEU A 792 -2.79 40.13 -1.57
C LEU A 792 -1.55 41.04 -1.57
N ASN A 793 -1.72 42.31 -1.18
CA ASN A 793 -0.58 43.16 -0.84
C ASN A 793 -0.06 42.77 0.54
N VAL A 794 0.86 41.82 0.59
CA VAL A 794 1.41 41.25 1.82
C VAL A 794 2.12 42.30 2.69
N GLU A 795 2.88 43.19 2.08
CA GLU A 795 3.70 44.20 2.77
C GLU A 795 2.88 45.25 3.51
N LYS A 796 1.58 45.37 3.18
CA LYS A 796 0.63 46.19 3.95
C LYS A 796 0.45 45.66 5.39
N TYR A 797 0.56 44.35 5.58
CA TYR A 797 0.23 43.68 6.84
C TYR A 797 1.48 43.13 7.55
N ILE A 798 2.44 42.62 6.77
CA ILE A 798 3.61 41.87 7.26
C ILE A 798 4.88 42.66 6.95
N GLN A 799 5.82 42.69 7.89
CA GLN A 799 7.10 43.37 7.70
C GLN A 799 7.97 42.58 6.69
N CYS A 800 8.66 43.29 5.80
CA CYS A 800 9.61 42.74 4.85
C CYS A 800 11.02 43.19 5.26
N ILE A 801 11.83 42.27 5.79
CA ILE A 801 13.12 42.57 6.41
C ILE A 801 14.25 42.13 5.48
N PRO A 802 15.18 43.02 5.10
CA PRO A 802 16.35 42.63 4.31
C PRO A 802 17.18 41.55 5.00
N SER A 803 17.69 40.60 4.23
CA SER A 803 18.52 39.49 4.71
C SER A 803 19.86 39.41 3.99
N ASN A 804 20.92 39.13 4.75
CA ASN A 804 22.28 38.90 4.28
C ASN A 804 22.76 37.51 4.67
N ILE A 805 23.82 37.02 4.03
CA ILE A 805 24.46 35.77 4.44
C ILE A 805 24.80 35.82 5.93
N HIS A 806 24.60 34.69 6.60
CA HIS A 806 24.82 34.48 8.03
C HIS A 806 23.92 35.29 8.98
N ASP A 807 22.89 35.97 8.47
CA ASP A 807 21.80 36.47 9.29
C ASP A 807 21.00 35.32 9.91
N PHE A 808 20.51 35.54 11.13
CA PHE A 808 19.78 34.54 11.90
C PHE A 808 18.47 35.12 12.44
N PHE A 809 17.34 34.60 11.97
CA PHE A 809 15.99 35.04 12.33
C PHE A 809 15.29 34.00 13.21
N LEU A 810 14.52 34.49 14.18
CA LEU A 810 13.85 33.70 15.21
C LEU A 810 12.36 33.62 14.91
N ILE A 811 11.82 32.42 14.79
CA ILE A 811 10.42 32.21 14.40
C ILE A 811 9.78 31.28 15.44
N PRO A 812 9.44 31.78 16.63
CA PRO A 812 8.64 31.01 17.57
C PRO A 812 7.28 30.66 16.95
N ASN A 813 6.72 29.51 17.33
CA ASN A 813 5.36 29.09 16.97
C ASN A 813 4.37 30.24 17.18
N GLU A 814 3.31 30.36 16.38
CA GLU A 814 2.33 31.48 16.31
C GLU A 814 2.78 32.72 15.49
N THR A 815 3.98 32.70 14.88
CA THR A 815 4.54 33.86 14.16
C THR A 815 4.18 33.80 12.69
N ILE A 816 3.70 34.91 12.13
CA ILE A 816 3.54 35.05 10.67
C ILE A 816 4.91 35.21 10.01
N HIS A 817 5.21 34.41 9.00
CA HIS A 817 6.49 34.47 8.32
C HIS A 817 6.45 33.89 6.89
N ALA A 818 7.48 34.19 6.10
CA ALA A 818 7.86 33.48 4.87
C ALA A 818 9.29 33.88 4.45
N SER A 819 10.04 32.93 3.89
CA SER A 819 11.26 33.26 3.14
C SER A 819 10.91 33.89 1.79
N GLY A 820 11.50 35.05 1.49
CA GLY A 820 11.42 35.68 0.18
C GLY A 820 12.29 34.98 -0.88
N GLN A 821 12.10 35.37 -2.13
CA GLN A 821 12.91 34.92 -3.27
C GLN A 821 14.39 35.34 -3.14
N ASN A 822 15.25 34.74 -3.97
CA ASN A 822 16.67 35.09 -4.15
C ASN A 822 17.59 34.72 -2.96
N GLN A 823 17.26 33.68 -2.19
CA GLN A 823 18.11 33.20 -1.10
C GLN A 823 18.01 31.71 -0.88
N VAL A 824 18.93 31.19 -0.07
CA VAL A 824 18.89 29.85 0.49
C VAL A 824 18.89 29.96 2.00
N VAL A 825 17.86 29.40 2.61
CA VAL A 825 17.70 29.36 4.06
C VAL A 825 18.02 27.95 4.54
N LEU A 826 18.83 27.84 5.58
CA LEU A 826 18.83 26.67 6.45
C LEU A 826 17.76 26.89 7.51
N GLU A 827 16.63 26.19 7.36
CA GLU A 827 15.61 26.07 8.38
C GLU A 827 16.15 25.14 9.47
N ILE A 828 16.20 25.67 10.69
CA ILE A 828 16.54 24.91 11.88
C ILE A 828 15.31 24.96 12.76
N SER A 829 14.69 23.82 13.00
CA SER A 829 13.40 23.78 13.68
C SER A 829 13.23 22.57 14.58
N ALA A 830 12.21 22.62 15.42
CA ALA A 830 11.63 21.44 16.03
C ALA A 830 11.05 20.49 14.96
N THR A 831 10.96 19.19 15.26
CA THR A 831 10.66 18.14 14.26
C THR A 831 9.19 17.69 14.08
N PRO A 832 8.10 18.39 14.49
CA PRO A 832 6.79 17.97 14.02
C PRO A 832 6.68 18.26 12.50
N TYR A 833 6.36 17.23 11.72
CA TYR A 833 6.77 17.16 10.31
C TYR A 833 5.89 17.96 9.32
N ILE A 834 4.58 18.09 9.55
CA ILE A 834 3.64 18.56 8.50
C ILE A 834 2.82 19.81 8.87
N TYR A 835 3.02 20.40 10.05
CA TYR A 835 2.11 21.41 10.61
C TYR A 835 2.49 22.83 10.24
N THR A 836 2.34 23.14 8.95
CA THR A 836 2.47 24.49 8.41
C THR A 836 1.10 24.98 7.97
N PHE A 837 0.58 26.02 8.61
CA PHE A 837 -0.68 26.64 8.20
C PHE A 837 -0.39 27.71 7.16
N LYS A 838 -0.70 27.41 5.90
CA LYS A 838 -0.51 28.35 4.79
C LYS A 838 -1.68 29.32 4.74
N LEU A 839 -1.46 30.61 4.94
CA LEU A 839 -2.50 31.63 4.86
C LEU A 839 -2.60 32.23 3.46
N TYR A 840 -1.47 32.43 2.78
CA TYR A 840 -1.43 32.95 1.42
C TYR A 840 -0.25 32.40 0.64
N ASP A 841 -0.46 32.07 -0.64
CA ASP A 841 0.57 31.48 -1.48
C ASP A 841 0.69 32.15 -2.86
N TRP A 842 0.59 33.47 -2.90
CA TRP A 842 0.88 34.27 -4.11
C TRP A 842 0.02 33.92 -5.34
N LEU A 843 -1.09 33.20 -5.14
CA LEU A 843 -1.92 32.58 -6.18
C LEU A 843 -1.14 31.68 -7.14
N ARG A 844 -0.09 31.05 -6.62
CA ARG A 844 0.78 30.16 -7.40
C ARG A 844 0.15 28.79 -7.56
N LEU A 845 0.39 28.21 -8.73
CA LEU A 845 0.05 26.81 -9.02
C LEU A 845 1.16 25.87 -8.54
N ASP A 846 0.77 24.67 -8.12
CA ASP A 846 1.69 23.58 -7.85
C ASP A 846 2.27 22.97 -9.13
N LEU A 847 3.01 21.87 -9.00
CA LEU A 847 3.63 21.19 -10.14
C LEU A 847 2.61 20.46 -11.04
N ASP A 848 1.35 20.35 -10.59
CA ASP A 848 0.23 19.74 -11.30
C ASP A 848 -0.79 20.80 -11.78
N ASP A 849 -0.36 22.06 -11.86
CA ASP A 849 -1.14 23.22 -12.30
C ASP A 849 -2.41 23.51 -11.45
N ARG A 850 -2.39 23.17 -10.15
CA ARG A 850 -3.49 23.43 -9.20
C ARG A 850 -3.11 24.46 -8.16
N LEU A 851 -4.08 25.21 -7.63
CA LEU A 851 -3.83 26.08 -6.47
C LEU A 851 -3.51 25.23 -5.24
N ARG A 852 -2.47 25.62 -4.49
CA ARG A 852 -2.12 24.92 -3.25
C ARG A 852 -3.18 25.15 -2.16
N PRO A 853 -3.47 24.14 -1.33
CA PRO A 853 -4.42 24.28 -0.24
C PRO A 853 -3.94 25.31 0.79
N LEU A 854 -4.88 26.10 1.31
CA LEU A 854 -4.68 27.10 2.35
C LEU A 854 -5.42 26.69 3.63
N ASN A 855 -4.90 27.10 4.78
CA ASN A 855 -5.41 26.78 6.12
C ASN A 855 -5.67 28.09 6.89
N ILE A 856 -6.45 29.00 6.31
CA ILE A 856 -6.64 30.36 6.82
C ILE A 856 -7.20 30.30 8.24
N GLU A 857 -8.23 29.50 8.49
CA GLU A 857 -8.88 29.43 9.80
C GLU A 857 -7.97 28.84 10.88
N HIS A 858 -7.22 27.79 10.56
CA HIS A 858 -6.20 27.24 11.46
C HIS A 858 -5.11 28.27 11.78
N GLY A 859 -4.64 29.01 10.77
CA GLY A 859 -3.67 30.08 10.93
C GLY A 859 -4.20 31.20 11.82
N MET A 860 -5.37 31.75 11.52
CA MET A 860 -5.99 32.84 12.28
C MET A 860 -6.20 32.50 13.76
N LYS A 861 -6.53 31.25 14.09
CA LYS A 861 -6.66 30.77 15.48
C LYS A 861 -5.33 30.69 16.25
N ASN A 862 -4.19 30.71 15.56
CA ASN A 862 -2.88 30.55 16.14
C ASN A 862 -1.98 31.79 15.98
N LEU A 863 -2.39 32.85 15.27
CA LEU A 863 -1.52 33.99 15.04
C LEU A 863 -1.39 34.90 16.28
N LYS A 864 -0.14 35.24 16.61
CA LYS A 864 0.17 36.33 17.57
C LYS A 864 0.42 37.65 16.85
N PHE A 865 -0.63 38.46 16.78
CA PHE A 865 -0.63 39.76 16.08
C PHE A 865 0.29 40.83 16.71
N ASN A 866 0.80 40.62 17.92
CA ASN A 866 1.74 41.53 18.58
C ASN A 866 3.22 41.24 18.26
N ARG A 867 3.54 40.20 17.48
CA ARG A 867 4.92 39.92 17.09
C ARG A 867 5.41 40.87 16.01
N ARG A 868 6.62 41.40 16.19
CA ARG A 868 7.29 42.36 15.31
C ARG A 868 8.59 41.74 14.81
N GLY A 869 8.86 41.86 13.51
CA GLY A 869 9.97 41.17 12.89
C GLY A 869 11.35 41.68 13.32
N GLU A 870 11.52 42.98 13.55
CA GLU A 870 12.79 43.53 14.03
C GLU A 870 13.24 42.94 15.38
N GLN A 871 12.29 42.64 16.27
CA GLN A 871 12.55 42.00 17.58
C GLN A 871 12.87 40.50 17.46
N LEU A 872 12.64 39.93 16.28
CA LEU A 872 12.82 38.52 15.97
C LEU A 872 14.09 38.28 15.14
N ARG A 873 15.02 39.24 15.10
CA ARG A 873 16.38 39.03 14.61
C ARG A 873 17.30 38.70 15.77
N CYS A 874 18.05 37.60 15.66
CA CYS A 874 19.00 37.20 16.70
C CYS A 874 20.11 38.25 16.82
N GLN A 875 20.55 38.47 18.07
CA GLN A 875 21.74 39.26 18.40
C GLN A 875 22.84 38.29 18.88
N PRO A 876 23.83 37.96 18.04
CA PRO A 876 24.92 37.07 18.41
C PRO A 876 25.71 37.59 19.62
N ILE A 877 26.08 36.69 20.52
CA ILE A 877 26.90 36.99 21.71
C ILE A 877 28.25 36.30 21.54
N THR A 878 29.32 37.07 21.34
CA THR A 878 30.68 36.52 21.24
C THR A 878 31.18 36.09 22.62
N MET A 879 31.57 34.82 22.77
CA MET A 879 31.90 34.22 24.06
C MET A 879 33.41 34.00 24.26
N LYS A 880 34.16 33.66 23.21
CA LYS A 880 35.59 33.33 23.31
C LYS A 880 36.38 33.74 22.08
N PHE A 881 37.61 34.20 22.33
CA PHE A 881 38.71 34.32 21.38
C PHE A 881 39.89 33.51 21.94
N GLU A 882 40.19 32.33 21.42
CA GLU A 882 41.43 31.64 21.79
C GLU A 882 42.56 32.13 20.88
N GLN A 883 43.54 32.86 21.46
CA GLN A 883 44.85 33.25 20.89
C GLN A 883 44.94 33.13 19.35
N ASP A 884 44.22 33.99 18.63
CA ASP A 884 44.25 34.16 17.16
C ASP A 884 43.86 32.94 16.29
N LYS A 885 43.16 31.93 16.84
CA LYS A 885 42.83 30.69 16.09
C LYS A 885 41.37 30.56 15.67
N TYR A 886 40.41 30.91 16.52
CA TYR A 886 38.99 30.86 16.19
C TYR A 886 38.15 31.73 17.13
N GLU A 887 36.95 32.09 16.68
CA GLU A 887 35.93 32.82 17.44
C GLU A 887 34.70 31.92 17.67
N GLU A 888 34.15 31.95 18.89
CA GLU A 888 32.90 31.28 19.23
C GLU A 888 31.81 32.31 19.57
N GLN A 889 30.70 32.23 18.85
CA GLN A 889 29.52 33.06 19.05
C GLN A 889 28.34 32.20 19.47
N HIS A 890 27.68 32.58 20.56
CA HIS A 890 26.38 32.05 20.93
C HIS A 890 25.30 32.78 20.13
N LEU A 891 24.42 32.02 19.47
CA LEU A 891 23.26 32.53 18.75
C LEU A 891 22.01 32.20 19.57
N PRO A 892 21.63 33.05 20.55
CA PRO A 892 20.50 32.77 21.41
C PRO A 892 19.21 32.70 20.61
N THR A 893 18.44 31.64 20.81
CA THR A 893 17.13 31.48 20.19
C THR A 893 16.02 32.07 21.06
N HIS A 894 14.79 32.06 20.55
CA HIS A 894 13.65 32.60 21.30
C HIS A 894 13.42 31.80 22.59
N ASN A 895 12.87 32.42 23.63
CA ASN A 895 12.66 31.75 24.93
C ASN A 895 11.69 30.55 24.85
N LEU A 896 10.80 30.53 23.85
CA LEU A 896 9.90 29.40 23.55
C LEU A 896 10.59 28.23 22.87
N HIS A 897 11.79 28.42 22.32
CA HIS A 897 12.55 27.37 21.66
C HIS A 897 13.29 26.51 22.68
N PHE A 898 13.26 25.19 22.52
CA PHE A 898 13.95 24.25 23.42
C PHE A 898 15.42 23.97 23.03
N TYR A 899 15.90 24.55 21.93
CA TYR A 899 17.26 24.40 21.41
C TYR A 899 17.94 25.75 21.28
N ASP A 900 19.27 25.76 21.28
CA ASP A 900 20.12 26.93 21.01
C ASP A 900 21.19 26.55 19.97
N LEU A 901 21.88 27.58 19.46
CA LEU A 901 22.94 27.42 18.47
C LEU A 901 24.23 28.10 18.90
N GLN A 902 25.34 27.51 18.47
CA GLN A 902 26.66 28.10 18.46
C GLN A 902 27.17 28.22 17.03
N ARG A 903 27.86 29.31 16.75
CA ARG A 903 28.58 29.57 15.51
C ARG A 903 30.07 29.63 15.82
N LEU A 904 30.83 28.71 15.23
CA LEU A 904 32.28 28.71 15.27
C LEU A 904 32.81 29.30 13.97
N ILE A 905 33.61 30.35 14.10
CA ILE A 905 34.27 31.03 12.99
C ILE A 905 35.77 30.72 13.12
N ILE A 906 36.30 29.99 12.14
CA ILE A 906 37.65 29.45 12.18
C ILE A 906 38.43 30.07 11.03
N GLU A 907 39.55 30.71 11.36
CA GLU A 907 40.45 31.24 10.36
C GLU A 907 41.16 30.09 9.62
N PRO A 908 41.39 30.21 8.31
CA PRO A 908 41.99 29.15 7.50
C PRO A 908 43.47 28.97 7.86
N ASN A 909 43.76 28.07 8.80
CA ASN A 909 45.11 27.67 9.20
C ASN A 909 45.19 26.16 9.48
N GLU A 910 46.11 25.46 8.81
CA GLU A 910 46.29 23.99 8.89
C GLU A 910 46.72 23.49 10.28
N SER A 911 47.20 24.38 11.16
CA SER A 911 47.63 24.05 12.52
C SER A 911 46.54 24.19 13.59
N ILE A 912 45.32 24.60 13.22
CA ILE A 912 44.22 24.76 14.18
C ILE A 912 43.63 23.40 14.54
N GLU A 913 43.62 23.10 15.83
CA GLU A 913 42.87 22.00 16.42
C GLU A 913 41.93 22.54 17.50
N ILE A 914 40.63 22.27 17.38
CA ILE A 914 39.62 22.69 18.35
C ILE A 914 39.09 21.44 19.05
N ILE A 915 39.19 21.40 20.38
CA ILE A 915 38.72 20.29 21.19
C ILE A 915 37.40 20.68 21.84
N ARG A 916 36.35 19.86 21.67
CA ARG A 916 35.02 20.12 22.24
C ARG A 916 34.51 18.93 23.03
N SER A 917 33.88 19.23 24.16
CA SER A 917 33.07 18.29 24.93
C SER A 917 31.62 18.35 24.43
N THR A 918 30.94 17.21 24.38
CA THR A 918 29.49 17.12 24.13
C THR A 918 28.68 17.54 25.35
N GLU A 919 29.32 17.63 26.53
CA GLU A 919 28.65 17.95 27.79
C GLU A 919 27.42 17.07 28.06
N ASN A 920 27.47 15.80 27.63
CA ASN A 920 26.35 14.85 27.72
C ASN A 920 25.07 15.33 26.98
N ARG A 921 25.23 16.04 25.87
CA ARG A 921 24.18 16.41 24.90
C ARG A 921 24.65 16.07 23.50
N PHE A 922 23.75 15.82 22.55
CA PHE A 922 24.17 15.73 21.16
C PHE A 922 24.58 17.10 20.61
N HIS A 923 25.37 17.10 19.55
CA HIS A 923 25.62 18.27 18.71
C HIS A 923 25.20 17.98 17.28
N LEU A 924 24.25 18.76 16.75
CA LEU A 924 23.88 18.73 15.34
C LEU A 924 24.64 19.82 14.60
N CYS A 925 25.51 19.41 13.67
CA CYS A 925 26.51 20.27 13.07
C CYS A 925 26.29 20.44 11.57
N MET A 926 26.59 21.62 11.03
CA MET A 926 26.69 21.86 9.59
C MET A 926 27.76 22.90 9.27
N LEU A 927 28.59 22.61 8.26
CA LEU A 927 29.56 23.58 7.72
C LEU A 927 28.87 24.51 6.72
N VAL A 928 28.64 25.77 7.10
CA VAL A 928 27.93 26.79 6.30
C VAL A 928 28.87 27.79 5.63
N GLU A 929 30.17 27.70 5.89
CA GLU A 929 31.23 28.32 5.09
C GLU A 929 32.52 27.49 5.22
N GLY A 930 33.36 27.48 4.17
CA GLY A 930 34.56 26.63 4.08
C GLY A 930 34.31 25.36 3.25
N ASP A 931 35.39 24.65 2.90
CA ASP A 931 35.31 23.52 1.95
C ASP A 931 35.04 22.18 2.65
N THR A 932 35.85 21.81 3.64
CA THR A 932 35.76 20.52 4.35
C THR A 932 36.26 20.68 5.79
N ILE A 933 35.62 19.99 6.74
CA ILE A 933 36.03 19.90 8.13
C ILE A 933 36.27 18.45 8.54
N GLU A 934 37.29 18.24 9.36
CA GLU A 934 37.66 16.95 9.91
C GLU A 934 37.20 16.84 11.38
N ILE A 935 36.62 15.70 11.73
CA ILE A 935 36.22 15.34 13.09
C ILE A 935 36.99 14.08 13.51
N GLU A 936 37.87 14.23 14.49
CA GLU A 936 38.60 13.16 15.17
C GLU A 936 37.90 12.81 16.50
N PHE A 937 37.62 11.53 16.74
CA PHE A 937 36.92 11.05 17.93
C PHE A 937 37.44 9.68 18.38
N ASN A 938 37.12 9.29 19.62
CA ASN A 938 37.54 8.01 20.20
C ASN A 938 36.39 7.00 20.13
N THR A 939 36.67 5.76 19.70
CA THR A 939 35.70 4.65 19.78
C THR A 939 35.91 3.81 21.03
N ILE A 940 34.83 3.29 21.62
CA ILE A 940 34.87 2.51 22.87
C ILE A 940 35.50 1.11 22.67
N ASP A 941 35.28 0.48 21.51
CA ASP A 941 35.56 -0.96 21.33
C ASP A 941 37.04 -1.32 21.10
N ASN A 942 37.87 -0.36 20.68
CA ASN A 942 39.30 -0.60 20.42
C ASN A 942 40.15 0.40 21.21
N ASN A 943 40.58 0.00 22.41
CA ASN A 943 41.59 0.66 23.26
C ASN A 943 42.37 1.80 22.58
N GLN A 944 41.85 3.04 22.68
CA GLN A 944 42.51 4.29 22.28
C GLN A 944 42.81 4.50 20.78
N GLN A 945 42.14 3.81 19.85
CA GLN A 945 42.31 4.13 18.42
C GLN A 945 41.45 5.33 18.02
N LYS A 946 42.10 6.42 17.61
CA LYS A 946 41.45 7.63 17.08
C LYS A 946 40.89 7.35 15.70
N GLN A 947 39.61 7.65 15.48
CA GLN A 947 38.98 7.62 14.17
C GLN A 947 38.75 9.05 13.65
N ILE A 948 38.71 9.18 12.33
CA ILE A 948 38.58 10.46 11.63
C ILE A 948 37.43 10.35 10.62
N ARG A 949 36.55 11.36 10.60
CA ARG A 949 35.52 11.57 9.57
C ARG A 949 35.67 12.96 8.99
N GLN A 950 35.37 13.11 7.70
CA GLN A 950 35.41 14.40 7.01
C GLN A 950 34.00 14.76 6.55
N TYR A 951 33.64 16.03 6.68
CA TYR A 951 32.35 16.58 6.27
C TYR A 951 32.58 17.80 5.39
N ASN A 952 31.96 17.81 4.22
CA ASN A 952 32.08 18.91 3.27
C ASN A 952 31.09 20.04 3.60
N TYR A 953 31.31 21.17 2.93
CA TYR A 953 30.33 22.26 2.86
C TYR A 953 28.91 21.74 2.70
N ILE A 954 27.98 22.29 3.48
CA ILE A 954 26.53 22.01 3.54
C ILE A 954 26.13 20.59 3.92
N GLU A 955 27.07 19.73 4.32
CA GLU A 955 26.74 18.43 4.89
C GLU A 955 26.39 18.54 6.37
N THR A 956 25.19 18.11 6.73
CA THR A 956 24.76 17.98 8.14
C THR A 956 25.30 16.69 8.75
N PHE A 957 25.79 16.74 9.99
CA PHE A 957 26.18 15.56 10.75
C PHE A 957 25.87 15.72 12.23
N LEU A 958 25.51 14.62 12.88
CA LEU A 958 25.22 14.52 14.30
C LEU A 958 26.42 13.94 15.03
N ILE A 959 26.81 14.55 16.14
CA ILE A 959 27.73 13.97 17.12
C ILE A 959 26.86 13.51 18.31
N PRO A 960 26.66 12.20 18.50
CA PRO A 960 25.92 11.67 19.66
C PRO A 960 26.53 12.09 20.99
N ALA A 961 25.71 12.21 22.03
CA ALA A 961 26.17 12.55 23.38
C ALA A 961 27.24 11.56 23.89
N SER A 962 27.10 10.27 23.59
CA SER A 962 28.02 9.20 23.98
C SER A 962 29.45 9.32 23.46
N ILE A 963 29.73 10.17 22.48
CA ILE A 963 31.10 10.45 22.04
C ILE A 963 31.90 11.19 23.12
N ASN A 964 31.23 11.94 24.00
CA ASN A 964 31.79 12.76 25.09
C ASN A 964 32.70 13.90 24.63
N GLN A 965 33.66 13.64 23.75
CA GLN A 965 34.65 14.61 23.31
C GLN A 965 35.12 14.29 21.89
N TYR A 966 35.31 15.35 21.09
CA TYR A 966 35.82 15.25 19.73
C TYR A 966 36.77 16.42 19.45
N ARG A 967 37.59 16.25 18.43
CA ARG A 967 38.50 17.27 17.92
C ARG A 967 38.12 17.62 16.50
N LEU A 968 38.21 18.90 16.18
CA LEU A 968 37.81 19.48 14.92
C LEU A 968 39.02 20.17 14.26
N ARG A 969 39.17 20.01 12.93
CA ARG A 969 40.20 20.68 12.12
C ARG A 969 39.64 21.10 10.75
N PRO A 970 39.88 22.33 10.27
CA PRO A 970 39.55 22.70 8.89
C PRO A 970 40.53 22.04 7.91
N ILE A 971 40.05 21.54 6.77
CA ILE A 971 40.89 21.03 5.68
C ILE A 971 40.98 22.09 4.58
N ILE A 972 42.18 22.65 4.40
CA ILE A 972 42.44 23.67 3.39
C ILE A 972 42.83 22.98 2.08
N LYS A 973 41.91 22.96 1.11
CA LYS A 973 42.21 22.47 -0.24
C LYS A 973 42.94 23.59 -1.00
N ASN A 974 44.24 23.43 -1.26
CA ASN A 974 45.03 24.38 -2.06
C ASN A 974 44.38 24.61 -3.44
N LYS A 975 43.68 25.74 -3.63
CA LYS A 975 43.28 26.21 -4.95
C LYS A 975 44.32 27.20 -5.46
N THR A 976 45.03 26.78 -6.50
CA THR A 976 45.73 27.70 -7.40
C THR A 976 44.69 28.65 -8.01
N ASN A 977 44.94 29.96 -7.87
CA ASN A 977 44.22 31.13 -8.40
C ASN A 977 43.15 31.80 -7.49
N GLU A 978 43.59 32.89 -6.85
CA GLU A 978 42.90 34.19 -6.72
C GLU A 978 41.54 34.34 -6.03
N LYS A 979 41.28 33.66 -4.91
CA LYS A 979 40.35 34.21 -3.89
C LYS A 979 40.99 34.05 -2.51
N LYS A 980 40.88 35.08 -1.65
CA LYS A 980 41.30 35.02 -0.23
C LYS A 980 40.82 33.69 0.39
N PRO A 981 41.60 33.07 1.30
CA PRO A 981 41.18 31.83 1.90
C PRO A 981 39.84 32.06 2.62
N ARG A 982 38.84 31.22 2.32
CA ARG A 982 37.49 31.33 2.91
C ARG A 982 37.59 31.04 4.39
N GLN A 983 36.90 31.83 5.21
CA GLN A 983 36.69 31.50 6.62
C GLN A 983 35.89 30.20 6.69
N PHE A 984 36.06 29.43 7.76
CA PHE A 984 35.26 28.23 8.00
C PHE A 984 34.23 28.58 9.07
N ILE A 985 32.95 28.38 8.76
CA ILE A 985 31.85 28.64 9.70
C ILE A 985 31.09 27.35 9.94
N LEU A 986 31.17 26.84 11.17
CA LEU A 986 30.42 25.66 11.62
C LEU A 986 29.29 26.10 12.54
N LEU A 987 28.07 25.69 12.22
CA LEU A 987 26.93 25.78 13.13
C LEU A 987 26.82 24.53 13.97
N ILE A 988 26.50 24.70 15.25
CA ILE A 988 26.29 23.61 16.22
C ILE A 988 24.97 23.88 16.95
N ALA A 989 23.94 23.08 16.68
CA ALA A 989 22.68 23.10 17.40
C ALA A 989 22.65 22.04 18.51
N TYR A 990 22.07 22.40 19.66
CA TYR A 990 21.94 21.54 20.84
C TYR A 990 20.69 21.89 21.66
N LEU A 991 20.26 20.97 22.53
CA LEU A 991 19.16 21.21 23.46
C LEU A 991 19.58 22.12 24.63
N LYS A 992 18.70 23.04 25.01
CA LYS A 992 18.84 23.87 26.22
C LYS A 992 18.75 23.00 27.48
N TRP A 993 19.41 23.41 28.55
CA TRP A 993 19.38 22.68 29.83
C TRP A 993 18.02 22.74 30.53
N ASP A 994 17.24 23.78 30.30
CA ASP A 994 15.96 24.07 30.92
C ASP A 994 14.76 23.83 30.00
N CYS A 995 14.94 23.06 28.92
CA CYS A 995 13.89 22.79 27.93
C CYS A 995 12.61 22.13 28.50
N GLU A 996 12.70 21.48 29.67
CA GLU A 996 11.55 20.87 30.36
C GLU A 996 10.47 21.89 30.73
N LYS A 997 10.87 23.11 31.10
CA LYS A 997 9.93 24.20 31.44
C LYS A 997 9.05 24.66 30.29
N LEU A 998 9.41 24.29 29.05
CA LEU A 998 8.68 24.67 27.85
C LEU A 998 7.62 23.63 27.45
N LEU A 999 7.70 22.43 28.04
CA LEU A 999 6.80 21.32 27.76
C LEU A 999 5.80 21.05 28.88
N GLU A 1000 6.13 21.47 30.12
CA GLU A 1000 5.23 21.69 31.26
C GLU A 1000 4.28 22.86 31.00
#